data_AF-A0A381S9A5-F1
#
_entry.id   AF-A0A381S9A5-F1
#
_cell.length_a   1.000
_cell.length_b   1.000
_cell.length_c   1.000
_cell.angle_alpha   90.00
_cell.angle_beta   90.00
_cell.angle_gamma   90.00
#
_symmetry.space_group_name_H-M   'P 1'
#
loop_
_entity.id
_entity.type
_entity.pdbx_description
1 polymer ?
#
loop_
_entity_poly.entity_id
_entity_poly.type
_entity_poly.pdbx_seq_one_letter_code
_entity_poly.pdbx_strand_id
1 'polypeptide(L)'
;MWKHIAYFELRQGFKRVSVWVYFIIFFGLSFLIANILGGAFTGASIVIGNQGTNINSPLLIAELQTVFSIFGVLICAAIFGNAGYRDYEINMHPLFFTKPVEPSSYFLGRFVGSFTLSLFVQLGIVLGLVIGFLMPYLDQDAIGAFRLDAYLQPLFVMVMPNIFLVGAILFTLAVLSRRMLPTYLASVILLFGYLTSSNLTSDIETRWIAALLDPFGGEAVGELVRYWTPSERDNLLIPLGKWLILNRIIWLSVGAVFFGLGLWKFSFSHEGRLYNRKLKEEAEESSDEQQESELGHKPIKPIFNPTSTWLQFKTQLRIEIKRAFRDPYFLAIAGTAAGFLLLNQSAIGKMYGVNTLPVTYEVLSVLSGSFALFMLIIITFYSGQIIWKERELRADQIMDSLPVPNWIPMISKLAALMILPGLMLAVLMIVGVGIQTWRGFFDYEILLYIKKLFILDWTRYMLLCVLAFTIQVLVNHKYLGHFLMILYFMFGIFAGQLGLNHTLYYYGSGSGAPYSDMNNFAPYIPRLISYKLYWASFAALIIIISNLMWSRGAALNIKSRLSMAKVRMNNYVGYGLAGFTALFIIAGSYIFYNTNILNEYHRPKYYEKRSADYEKKYKKYKNRLLPKIISVKGEVHLFPTESKVEFSGTYKMKNKTGSVIDTIHSNYSANFP
;
A
#
# COMPACT_ATOMS: atom_id res chain seq x y z
N MET A 1 -21.84 13.73 32.08
CA MET A 1 -21.66 12.29 31.79
C MET A 1 -20.73 12.03 30.61
N TRP A 2 -20.87 12.73 29.47
CA TRP A 2 -20.01 12.54 28.28
C TRP A 2 -18.49 12.60 28.57
N LYS A 3 -18.03 13.47 29.48
CA LYS A 3 -16.60 13.57 29.89
C LYS A 3 -16.06 12.26 30.48
N HIS A 4 -16.86 11.54 31.27
CA HIS A 4 -16.43 10.26 31.85
C HIS A 4 -16.33 9.16 30.79
N ILE A 5 -17.23 9.18 29.81
CA ILE A 5 -17.20 8.25 28.67
C ILE A 5 -15.96 8.54 27.81
N ALA A 6 -15.68 9.81 27.52
CA ALA A 6 -14.48 10.21 26.80
C ALA A 6 -13.21 9.79 27.56
N TYR A 7 -13.14 10.03 28.87
CA TYR A 7 -12.01 9.60 29.70
C TYR A 7 -11.84 8.08 29.72
N PHE A 8 -12.93 7.32 29.79
CA PHE A 8 -12.89 5.87 29.70
C PHE A 8 -12.36 5.39 28.35
N GLU A 9 -12.83 5.98 27.25
CA GLU A 9 -12.38 5.65 25.90
C GLU A 9 -10.89 5.96 25.72
N LEU A 10 -10.42 7.11 26.23
CA LEU A 10 -9.01 7.48 26.24
C LEU A 10 -8.16 6.48 27.03
N ARG A 11 -8.55 6.19 28.28
CA ARG A 11 -7.81 5.26 29.16
C ARG A 11 -7.75 3.86 28.55
N GLN A 12 -8.83 3.42 27.91
CA GLN A 12 -8.85 2.15 27.21
C GLN A 12 -8.00 2.19 25.93
N GLY A 13 -8.07 3.27 25.15
CA GLY A 13 -7.29 3.48 23.94
C GLY A 13 -5.80 3.43 24.19
N PHE A 14 -5.30 4.16 25.18
CA PHE A 14 -3.88 4.15 25.55
C PHE A 14 -3.39 2.81 26.14
N LYS A 15 -4.29 1.94 26.60
CA LYS A 15 -3.96 0.56 26.99
C LYS A 15 -3.88 -0.40 25.80
N ARG A 16 -4.41 -0.04 24.63
CA ARG A 16 -4.39 -0.89 23.44
C ARG A 16 -3.03 -0.78 22.74
N VAL A 17 -2.44 -1.93 22.46
CA VAL A 17 -1.20 -2.04 21.68
C VAL A 17 -1.34 -1.38 20.30
N SER A 18 -2.52 -1.45 19.68
CA SER A 18 -2.77 -0.91 18.35
C SER A 18 -2.52 0.60 18.25
N VAL A 19 -2.90 1.39 19.27
CA VAL A 19 -2.75 2.86 19.24
C VAL A 19 -1.27 3.24 19.26
N TRP A 20 -0.47 2.58 20.10
CA TRP A 20 0.97 2.78 20.15
C TRP A 20 1.67 2.30 18.89
N VAL A 21 1.23 1.17 18.32
CA VAL A 21 1.74 0.69 17.03
C VAL A 21 1.49 1.73 15.94
N TYR A 22 0.27 2.29 15.83
CA TYR A 22 -0.02 3.34 14.84
C TYR A 22 0.82 4.61 15.06
N PHE A 23 0.98 5.05 16.31
CA PHE A 23 1.85 6.16 16.66
C PHE A 23 3.30 5.92 16.23
N ILE A 24 3.86 4.74 16.56
CA ILE A 24 5.24 4.37 16.23
C ILE A 24 5.43 4.26 14.71
N ILE A 25 4.46 3.74 13.96
CA ILE A 25 4.53 3.70 12.49
C ILE A 25 4.64 5.11 11.93
N PHE A 26 3.76 6.02 12.32
CA PHE A 26 3.75 7.39 11.83
C PHE A 26 4.97 8.18 12.27
N PHE A 27 5.41 7.99 13.50
CA PHE A 27 6.66 8.52 14.02
C PHE A 27 7.86 8.01 13.20
N GLY A 28 7.99 6.69 13.05
CA GLY A 28 9.10 6.08 12.33
C GLY A 28 9.13 6.47 10.85
N LEU A 29 7.98 6.51 10.19
CA LEU A 29 7.87 6.93 8.79
C LEU A 29 8.29 8.38 8.58
N SER A 30 7.74 9.30 9.37
CA SER A 30 8.07 10.72 9.27
C SER A 30 9.52 11.01 9.66
N PHE A 31 10.03 10.34 10.70
CA PHE A 31 11.44 10.38 11.08
C PHE A 31 12.35 9.92 9.94
N LEU A 32 12.06 8.76 9.34
CA LEU A 32 12.85 8.24 8.22
C LEU A 32 12.82 9.20 7.02
N ILE A 33 11.65 9.73 6.65
CA ILE A 33 11.54 10.71 5.56
C ILE A 33 12.39 11.95 5.83
N ALA A 34 12.32 12.53 7.04
CA ALA A 34 13.14 13.68 7.40
C ALA A 34 14.65 13.38 7.30
N ASN A 35 15.08 12.19 7.71
CA ASN A 35 16.47 11.76 7.61
C ASN A 35 16.94 11.62 6.14
N ILE A 36 16.06 11.13 5.27
CA ILE A 36 16.35 10.97 3.85
C ILE A 36 16.48 12.31 3.16
N LEU A 37 15.53 13.20 3.43
CA LEU A 37 15.57 14.57 2.92
C LEU A 37 16.83 15.29 3.43
N GLY A 38 17.25 15.02 4.67
CA GLY A 38 18.48 15.57 5.26
C GLY A 38 19.77 14.87 4.88
N GLY A 39 19.76 14.01 3.87
CA GLY A 39 20.98 13.42 3.32
C GLY A 39 21.65 12.39 4.23
N ALA A 40 20.99 11.89 5.28
CA ALA A 40 21.53 10.84 6.16
C ALA A 40 21.92 9.58 5.38
N PHE A 41 21.24 9.34 4.25
CA PHE A 41 21.45 8.19 3.39
C PHE A 41 22.01 8.64 2.03
N THR A 42 23.31 8.40 1.83
CA THR A 42 24.02 8.70 0.57
C THR A 42 23.41 7.92 -0.61
N GLY A 43 23.04 8.61 -1.70
CA GLY A 43 22.46 8.01 -2.90
C GLY A 43 20.93 7.81 -2.84
N ALA A 44 20.29 8.28 -1.77
CA ALA A 44 18.85 8.25 -1.59
C ALA A 44 18.29 9.67 -1.62
N SER A 45 17.90 10.15 -2.80
CA SER A 45 17.15 11.40 -2.90
C SER A 45 15.68 11.07 -3.16
N ILE A 46 14.83 11.46 -2.23
CA ILE A 46 13.42 11.65 -2.54
C ILE A 46 13.28 13.13 -2.85
N VAL A 47 13.01 13.45 -4.11
CA VAL A 47 12.68 14.82 -4.49
C VAL A 47 11.21 15.04 -4.11
N ILE A 48 10.99 15.53 -2.89
CA ILE A 48 9.68 16.03 -2.44
C ILE A 48 9.78 17.55 -2.49
N GLY A 49 9.02 18.16 -3.41
CA GLY A 49 9.09 19.60 -3.66
C GLY A 49 10.09 20.00 -4.76
N ASN A 50 10.19 21.31 -5.03
CA ASN A 50 11.08 21.86 -6.06
C ASN A 50 12.53 21.93 -5.56
N GLN A 51 13.49 21.74 -6.47
CA GLN A 51 14.92 21.86 -6.16
C GLN A 51 15.27 23.28 -5.67
N GLY A 52 16.04 23.37 -4.59
CA GLY A 52 16.60 24.63 -4.08
C GLY A 52 15.90 25.26 -2.87
N THR A 53 15.03 24.53 -2.17
CA THR A 53 14.43 24.94 -0.89
C THR A 53 15.05 24.17 0.28
N ASN A 54 15.00 24.75 1.47
CA ASN A 54 15.37 24.09 2.71
C ASN A 54 14.46 22.88 2.97
N ILE A 55 15.05 21.79 3.48
CA ILE A 55 14.34 20.52 3.67
C ILE A 55 13.36 20.54 4.85
N ASN A 56 13.49 21.50 5.76
CA ASN A 56 12.56 21.75 6.86
C ASN A 56 11.70 23.00 6.61
N SER A 57 11.54 23.40 5.34
CA SER A 57 10.68 24.52 4.98
C SER A 57 9.24 24.32 5.47
N PRO A 58 8.53 25.40 5.89
CA PRO A 58 7.17 25.27 6.38
C PRO A 58 6.20 24.62 5.39
N LEU A 59 6.37 24.91 4.09
CA LEU A 59 5.56 24.29 3.05
C LEU A 59 5.78 22.78 2.97
N LEU A 60 7.03 22.32 2.99
CA LEU A 60 7.33 20.89 2.92
C LEU A 60 6.80 20.13 4.14
N ILE A 61 6.93 20.71 5.34
CA ILE A 61 6.34 20.15 6.57
C ILE A 61 4.82 20.03 6.44
N ALA A 62 4.17 21.06 5.91
CA ALA A 62 2.73 21.05 5.68
C ALA A 62 2.26 19.98 4.68
N GLU A 63 2.98 19.85 3.56
CA GLU A 63 2.72 18.83 2.54
C GLU A 63 2.88 17.43 3.15
N LEU A 64 3.97 17.18 3.88
CA LEU A 64 4.20 15.90 4.54
C LEU A 64 3.09 15.57 5.55
N GLN A 65 2.73 16.50 6.44
CA GLN A 65 1.62 16.30 7.39
C GLN A 65 0.30 16.01 6.68
N THR A 66 0.01 16.70 5.58
CA THR A 66 -1.21 16.50 4.78
C THR A 66 -1.23 15.12 4.13
N VAL A 67 -0.13 14.70 3.48
CA VAL A 67 0.02 13.37 2.87
C VAL A 67 -0.14 12.26 3.92
N PHE A 68 0.48 12.40 5.09
CA PHE A 68 0.29 11.43 6.16
C PHE A 68 -1.15 11.42 6.71
N SER A 69 -1.84 12.56 6.75
CA SER A 69 -3.25 12.62 7.17
C SER A 69 -4.18 11.83 6.24
N ILE A 70 -3.86 11.77 4.94
CA ILE A 70 -4.59 10.98 3.94
C ILE A 70 -4.41 9.48 4.20
N PHE A 71 -3.17 9.01 4.43
CA PHE A 71 -2.95 7.63 4.87
C PHE A 71 -3.57 7.36 6.26
N GLY A 72 -3.67 8.39 7.10
CA GLY A 72 -4.33 8.38 8.40
C GLY A 72 -5.82 8.05 8.34
N VAL A 73 -6.48 8.16 7.18
CA VAL A 73 -7.90 7.78 7.00
C VAL A 73 -8.14 6.32 7.37
N LEU A 74 -7.24 5.41 7.00
CA LEU A 74 -7.35 3.98 7.31
C LEU A 74 -7.23 3.72 8.82
N ILE A 75 -6.38 4.48 9.51
CA ILE A 75 -6.23 4.40 10.96
C ILE A 75 -7.45 5.02 11.66
N CYS A 76 -7.97 6.15 11.15
CA CYS A 76 -9.21 6.74 11.63
C CYS A 76 -10.38 5.75 11.51
N ALA A 77 -10.46 4.99 10.42
CA ALA A 77 -11.46 3.92 10.26
C ALA A 77 -11.34 2.86 11.35
N ALA A 78 -10.12 2.45 11.69
CA ALA A 78 -9.88 1.49 12.76
C ALA A 78 -10.23 2.06 14.15
N ILE A 79 -9.96 3.34 14.42
CA ILE A 79 -10.22 3.96 15.74
C ILE A 79 -11.70 4.33 15.90
N PHE A 80 -12.23 5.17 15.01
CA PHE A 80 -13.63 5.61 15.04
C PHE A 80 -14.61 4.46 14.77
N GLY A 81 -14.28 3.57 13.83
CA GLY A 81 -15.10 2.40 13.54
C GLY A 81 -15.23 1.47 14.74
N ASN A 82 -14.12 1.12 15.39
CA ASN A 82 -14.16 0.34 16.62
C ASN A 82 -14.92 1.06 17.73
N ALA A 83 -14.71 2.35 17.94
CA ALA A 83 -15.42 3.07 18.98
C ALA A 83 -16.95 3.09 18.77
N GLY A 84 -17.40 3.17 17.52
CA GLY A 84 -18.83 3.13 17.17
C GLY A 84 -19.45 1.72 17.23
N TYR A 85 -18.71 0.69 16.82
CA TYR A 85 -19.23 -0.67 16.64
C TYR A 85 -18.97 -1.64 17.82
N ARG A 86 -17.90 -1.43 18.60
CA ARG A 86 -17.38 -2.38 19.60
C ARG A 86 -18.42 -2.92 20.58
N ASP A 87 -19.37 -2.10 20.99
CA ASP A 87 -20.38 -2.50 21.98
C ASP A 87 -21.42 -3.47 21.41
N TYR A 88 -21.66 -3.39 20.11
CA TYR A 88 -22.47 -4.36 19.39
C TYR A 88 -21.70 -5.66 19.18
N GLU A 89 -20.41 -5.57 18.83
CA GLU A 89 -19.55 -6.75 18.62
C GLU A 89 -19.39 -7.62 19.88
N ILE A 90 -19.20 -6.99 21.04
CA ILE A 90 -18.98 -7.68 22.32
C ILE A 90 -20.31 -7.93 23.06
N ASN A 91 -21.45 -7.60 22.46
CA ASN A 91 -22.78 -7.69 23.09
C ASN A 91 -22.90 -6.93 24.43
N MET A 92 -22.13 -5.85 24.61
CA MET A 92 -22.16 -5.00 25.80
C MET A 92 -23.22 -3.90 25.73
N HIS A 93 -23.78 -3.64 24.55
CA HIS A 93 -24.78 -2.59 24.34
C HIS A 93 -26.00 -2.64 25.30
N PRO A 94 -26.56 -3.82 25.70
CA PRO A 94 -27.70 -3.84 26.61
C PRO A 94 -27.37 -3.31 28.01
N LEU A 95 -26.13 -3.46 28.47
CA LEU A 95 -25.67 -2.99 29.78
C LEU A 95 -25.46 -1.48 29.82
N PHE A 96 -25.10 -0.86 28.69
CA PHE A 96 -24.98 0.59 28.59
C PHE A 96 -26.33 1.27 28.36
N PHE A 97 -27.22 0.62 27.61
CA PHE A 97 -28.50 1.23 27.20
C PHE A 97 -29.57 1.18 28.31
N THR A 98 -29.32 0.41 29.38
CA THR A 98 -30.16 0.33 30.59
C THR A 98 -29.72 1.31 31.67
N LYS A 99 -28.58 1.98 31.51
CA LYS A 99 -28.13 3.03 32.44
C LYS A 99 -28.78 4.38 32.09
N PRO A 100 -28.93 5.30 33.07
CA PRO A 100 -29.49 6.63 32.84
C PRO A 100 -28.47 7.55 32.12
N VAL A 101 -27.99 7.12 30.95
CA VAL A 101 -27.07 7.87 30.09
C VAL A 101 -27.88 8.42 28.92
N GLU A 102 -27.71 9.69 28.58
CA GLU A 102 -28.32 10.25 27.38
C GLU A 102 -27.64 9.75 26.09
N PRO A 103 -28.37 9.50 24.99
CA PRO A 103 -27.79 9.09 23.71
C PRO A 103 -26.73 10.07 23.18
N SER A 104 -27.00 11.37 23.32
CA SER A 104 -26.09 12.46 22.95
C SER A 104 -24.80 12.40 23.76
N SER A 105 -24.89 12.21 25.08
CA SER A 105 -23.72 12.08 25.96
C SER A 105 -22.87 10.86 25.62
N TYR A 106 -23.49 9.75 25.23
CA TYR A 106 -22.79 8.54 24.78
C TYR A 106 -22.06 8.77 23.45
N PHE A 107 -22.76 9.33 22.45
CA PHE A 107 -22.21 9.61 21.13
C PHE A 107 -21.05 10.60 21.22
N LEU A 108 -21.25 11.75 21.90
CA LEU A 108 -20.23 12.78 22.08
C LEU A 108 -19.01 12.27 22.83
N GLY A 109 -19.22 11.53 23.93
CA GLY A 109 -18.12 11.00 24.74
C GLY A 109 -17.20 10.09 23.93
N ARG A 110 -17.78 9.17 23.15
CA ARG A 110 -17.01 8.27 22.28
C ARG A 110 -16.33 8.98 21.14
N PHE A 111 -17.04 9.87 20.45
CA PHE A 111 -16.48 10.63 19.35
C PHE A 111 -15.27 11.46 19.80
N VAL A 112 -15.39 12.22 20.90
CA VAL A 112 -14.30 13.04 21.43
C VAL A 112 -13.12 12.19 21.88
N GLY A 113 -13.38 11.03 22.51
CA GLY A 113 -12.34 10.06 22.87
C GLY A 113 -11.57 9.56 21.64
N SER A 114 -12.29 9.11 20.60
CA SER A 114 -11.69 8.64 19.35
C SER A 114 -10.98 9.74 18.55
N PHE A 115 -11.51 10.96 18.57
CA PHE A 115 -10.90 12.13 17.95
C PHE A 115 -9.55 12.46 18.61
N THR A 116 -9.52 12.46 19.94
CA THR A 116 -8.29 12.73 20.70
C THR A 116 -7.25 11.62 20.52
N LEU A 117 -7.67 10.35 20.48
CA LEU A 117 -6.75 9.24 20.16
C LEU A 117 -6.19 9.33 18.73
N SER A 118 -7.03 9.69 17.76
CA SER A 118 -6.60 9.90 16.37
C SER A 118 -5.62 11.07 16.26
N LEU A 119 -5.89 12.16 16.97
CA LEU A 119 -4.98 13.31 17.04
C LEU A 119 -3.65 12.93 17.68
N PHE A 120 -3.66 12.15 18.76
CA PHE A 120 -2.44 11.62 19.38
C PHE A 120 -1.61 10.78 18.40
N VAL A 121 -2.24 9.89 17.63
CA VAL A 121 -1.53 9.11 16.61
C VAL A 121 -0.90 10.02 15.54
N GLN A 122 -1.61 11.06 15.10
CA GLN A 122 -1.07 12.01 14.12
C GLN A 122 0.01 12.93 14.69
N LEU A 123 0.05 13.18 16.01
CA LEU A 123 1.21 13.82 16.65
C LEU A 123 2.49 13.02 16.47
N GLY A 124 2.41 11.69 16.26
CA GLY A 124 3.57 10.89 15.87
C GLY A 124 4.26 11.43 14.61
N ILE A 125 3.50 11.92 13.63
CA ILE A 125 4.02 12.52 12.39
C ILE A 125 4.82 13.80 12.72
N VAL A 126 4.22 14.69 13.51
CA VAL A 126 4.84 15.95 13.90
C VAL A 126 6.14 15.71 14.67
N LEU A 127 6.09 14.83 15.67
CA LEU A 127 7.25 14.48 16.48
C LEU A 127 8.34 13.80 15.67
N GLY A 128 7.99 12.92 14.72
CA GLY A 128 8.97 12.27 13.87
C GLY A 128 9.65 13.25 12.91
N LEU A 129 8.94 14.24 12.36
CA LEU A 129 9.55 15.32 11.56
C LEU A 129 10.45 16.23 12.40
N VAL A 130 9.99 16.66 13.59
CA VAL A 130 10.77 17.52 14.49
C VAL A 130 12.05 16.81 14.91
N ILE A 131 11.94 15.60 15.46
CA ILE A 131 13.11 14.84 15.91
C ILE A 131 13.98 14.44 14.72
N GLY A 132 13.39 14.14 13.57
CA GLY A 132 14.10 13.80 12.34
C GLY A 132 15.01 14.92 11.85
N PHE A 133 14.48 16.13 11.68
CA PHE A 133 15.27 17.28 11.19
C PHE A 133 16.25 17.84 12.22
N LEU A 134 16.10 17.52 13.50
CA LEU A 134 17.05 17.93 14.56
C LEU A 134 18.27 17.00 14.67
N MET A 135 18.38 15.95 13.84
CA MET A 135 19.48 15.01 13.93
C MET A 135 20.82 15.62 13.47
N PRO A 136 21.91 15.45 14.24
CA PRO A 136 23.17 16.16 14.01
C PRO A 136 23.98 15.66 12.81
N TYR A 137 23.67 14.48 12.31
CA TYR A 137 24.36 13.86 11.16
C TYR A 137 23.75 14.22 9.81
N LEU A 138 22.71 15.06 9.80
CA LEU A 138 22.11 15.58 8.57
C LEU A 138 22.97 16.69 7.97
N ASP A 139 22.80 16.91 6.67
CA ASP A 139 23.41 18.04 5.96
C ASP A 139 22.85 19.36 6.50
N GLN A 140 23.65 20.04 7.30
CA GLN A 140 23.26 21.29 7.97
C GLN A 140 23.11 22.44 6.97
N ASP A 141 23.75 22.37 5.80
CA ASP A 141 23.62 23.40 4.76
C ASP A 141 22.27 23.32 4.04
N ALA A 142 21.60 22.16 4.11
CA ALA A 142 20.28 21.94 3.53
C ALA A 142 19.12 22.25 4.51
N ILE A 143 19.43 22.48 5.79
CA ILE A 143 18.46 22.70 6.87
C ILE A 143 18.37 24.19 7.20
N GLY A 144 17.16 24.75 7.12
CA GLY A 144 16.85 26.11 7.54
C GLY A 144 16.63 26.25 9.05
N ALA A 145 16.31 27.46 9.51
CA ALA A 145 16.06 27.73 10.92
C ALA A 145 14.88 26.91 11.48
N PHE A 146 15.05 26.34 12.68
CA PHE A 146 13.97 25.61 13.35
C PHE A 146 12.83 26.56 13.74
N ARG A 147 11.61 26.21 13.30
CA ARG A 147 10.41 27.04 13.44
C ARG A 147 9.24 26.21 13.94
N LEU A 148 8.88 26.36 15.21
CA LEU A 148 7.83 25.57 15.85
C LEU A 148 6.43 25.87 15.27
N ASP A 149 6.21 27.10 14.83
CA ASP A 149 5.00 27.55 14.12
C ASP A 149 4.77 26.78 12.81
N ALA A 150 5.84 26.42 12.09
CA ALA A 150 5.77 25.62 10.86
C ALA A 150 5.23 24.20 11.09
N TYR A 151 5.37 23.65 12.30
CA TYR A 151 4.86 22.32 12.65
C TYR A 151 3.43 22.38 13.21
N LEU A 152 3.10 23.41 13.99
CA LEU A 152 1.79 23.56 14.61
C LEU A 152 0.72 24.07 13.66
N GLN A 153 1.04 25.02 12.76
CA GLN A 153 0.04 25.60 11.87
C GLN A 153 -0.64 24.55 10.96
N PRO A 154 0.09 23.62 10.30
CA PRO A 154 -0.55 22.59 9.48
C PRO A 154 -1.33 21.57 10.32
N LEU A 155 -0.92 21.33 11.58
CA LEU A 155 -1.65 20.46 12.50
C LEU A 155 -3.07 20.97 12.75
N PHE A 156 -3.24 22.28 12.95
CA PHE A 156 -4.55 22.89 13.19
C PHE A 156 -5.33 23.18 11.91
N VAL A 157 -4.66 23.62 10.83
CA VAL A 157 -5.33 24.07 9.60
C VAL A 157 -5.63 22.91 8.64
N MET A 158 -4.81 21.86 8.65
CA MET A 158 -4.94 20.71 7.73
C MET A 158 -5.39 19.47 8.49
N VAL A 159 -4.57 18.99 9.43
CA VAL A 159 -4.75 17.68 10.08
C VAL A 159 -6.04 17.63 10.89
N MET A 160 -6.28 18.60 11.77
CA MET A 160 -7.43 18.56 12.68
C MET A 160 -8.79 18.60 11.93
N PRO A 161 -9.00 19.48 10.92
CA PRO A 161 -10.17 19.42 10.04
C PRO A 161 -10.31 18.08 9.30
N ASN A 162 -9.20 17.51 8.81
CA ASN A 162 -9.23 16.23 8.11
C ASN A 162 -9.68 15.09 9.04
N ILE A 163 -9.16 15.04 10.28
CA ILE A 163 -9.61 14.08 11.30
C ILE A 163 -11.08 14.28 11.63
N PHE A 164 -11.55 15.53 11.74
CA PHE A 164 -12.94 15.82 12.06
C PHE A 164 -13.88 15.33 10.95
N LEU A 165 -13.61 15.68 9.70
CA LEU A 165 -14.38 15.25 8.53
C LEU A 165 -14.46 13.72 8.47
N VAL A 166 -13.29 13.06 8.44
CA VAL A 166 -13.18 11.61 8.28
C VAL A 166 -13.79 10.91 9.49
N GLY A 167 -13.44 11.35 10.70
CA GLY A 167 -13.97 10.82 11.94
C GLY A 167 -15.49 10.92 12.03
N ALA A 168 -16.08 12.06 11.64
CA ALA A 168 -17.52 12.27 11.67
C ALA A 168 -18.26 11.32 10.74
N ILE A 169 -17.80 11.18 9.50
CA ILE A 169 -18.38 10.26 8.51
C ILE A 169 -18.27 8.81 9.02
N LEU A 170 -17.07 8.38 9.39
CA LEU A 170 -16.78 7.00 9.76
C LEU A 170 -17.48 6.58 11.06
N PHE A 171 -17.45 7.43 12.08
CA PHE A 171 -18.12 7.16 13.35
C PHE A 171 -19.64 7.09 13.19
N THR A 172 -20.22 8.02 12.43
CA THR A 172 -21.66 8.04 12.15
C THR A 172 -22.09 6.77 11.42
N LEU A 173 -21.35 6.36 10.38
CA LEU A 173 -21.62 5.12 9.66
C LEU A 173 -21.48 3.89 10.56
N ALA A 174 -20.46 3.83 11.42
CA ALA A 174 -20.25 2.72 12.34
C ALA A 174 -21.42 2.57 13.33
N VAL A 175 -21.86 3.68 13.92
CA VAL A 175 -22.95 3.71 14.91
C VAL A 175 -24.30 3.38 14.28
N LEU A 176 -24.59 3.94 13.09
CA LEU A 176 -25.87 3.72 12.42
C LEU A 176 -25.98 2.34 11.78
N SER A 177 -24.91 1.86 11.14
CA SER A 177 -24.92 0.54 10.50
C SER A 177 -24.75 -0.62 11.46
N ARG A 178 -24.21 -0.35 12.67
CA ARG A 178 -23.87 -1.35 13.69
C ARG A 178 -22.99 -2.47 13.11
N ARG A 179 -22.18 -2.15 12.10
CA ARG A 179 -21.28 -3.08 11.40
C ARG A 179 -19.97 -2.37 11.08
N MET A 180 -18.87 -3.10 11.10
CA MET A 180 -17.55 -2.56 10.71
C MET A 180 -17.44 -2.29 9.20
N LEU A 181 -18.14 -3.09 8.38
CA LEU A 181 -18.00 -3.09 6.93
C LEU A 181 -18.24 -1.70 6.26
N PRO A 182 -19.33 -0.96 6.55
CA PRO A 182 -19.57 0.34 5.91
C PRO A 182 -18.50 1.38 6.25
N THR A 183 -17.94 1.31 7.46
CA THR A 183 -16.85 2.19 7.89
C THR A 183 -15.59 1.95 7.07
N TYR A 184 -15.23 0.69 6.85
CA TYR A 184 -14.10 0.37 5.98
C TYR A 184 -14.36 0.84 4.54
N LEU A 185 -15.52 0.52 3.96
CA LEU A 185 -15.87 0.95 2.61
C LEU A 185 -15.81 2.47 2.45
N ALA A 186 -16.34 3.23 3.41
CA ALA A 186 -16.28 4.68 3.39
C ALA A 186 -14.84 5.22 3.47
N SER A 187 -13.98 4.61 4.30
CA SER A 187 -12.57 5.02 4.40
C SER A 187 -11.82 4.81 3.09
N VAL A 188 -12.13 3.70 2.41
CA VAL A 188 -11.58 3.35 1.10
C VAL A 188 -12.07 4.37 0.06
N ILE A 189 -13.38 4.65 0.00
CA ILE A 189 -13.95 5.66 -0.89
C ILE A 189 -13.35 7.05 -0.65
N LEU A 190 -13.17 7.48 0.60
CA LEU A 190 -12.57 8.79 0.93
C LEU A 190 -11.13 8.89 0.46
N LEU A 191 -10.33 7.84 0.68
CA LEU A 191 -8.95 7.76 0.19
C LEU A 191 -8.90 7.88 -1.34
N PHE A 192 -9.85 7.24 -2.04
CA PHE A 192 -9.89 7.29 -3.50
C PHE A 192 -10.45 8.58 -4.06
N GLY A 193 -11.44 9.19 -3.39
CA GLY A 193 -11.93 10.52 -3.76
C GLY A 193 -10.78 11.52 -3.84
N TYR A 194 -9.84 11.46 -2.90
CA TYR A 194 -8.61 12.26 -2.95
C TYR A 194 -7.72 11.94 -4.16
N LEU A 195 -7.34 10.66 -4.33
CA LEU A 195 -6.45 10.25 -5.43
C LEU A 195 -7.03 10.58 -6.81
N THR A 196 -8.36 10.53 -6.93
CA THR A 196 -9.07 10.91 -8.16
C THR A 196 -9.09 12.44 -8.34
N SER A 197 -9.38 13.23 -7.31
CA SER A 197 -9.44 14.69 -7.38
C SER A 197 -8.16 15.31 -7.96
N SER A 198 -7.00 14.76 -7.59
CA SER A 198 -5.69 15.21 -8.10
C SER A 198 -5.52 14.97 -9.61
N ASN A 199 -6.09 13.87 -10.15
CA ASN A 199 -5.94 13.49 -11.57
C ASN A 199 -6.99 14.13 -12.49
N LEU A 200 -8.21 14.37 -12.00
CA LEU A 200 -9.34 14.87 -12.81
C LEU A 200 -9.23 16.34 -13.20
N THR A 201 -8.33 17.10 -12.58
CA THR A 201 -8.40 18.57 -12.60
C THR A 201 -7.06 19.24 -12.93
N SER A 202 -6.19 18.50 -13.61
CA SER A 202 -4.86 18.94 -14.06
C SER A 202 -4.89 19.99 -15.17
N ASP A 203 -6.05 20.23 -15.79
CA ASP A 203 -6.23 21.23 -16.84
C ASP A 203 -6.33 22.65 -16.25
N ILE A 204 -5.80 23.63 -16.98
CA ILE A 204 -5.60 25.01 -16.50
C ILE A 204 -6.90 25.67 -16.04
N GLU A 205 -8.03 25.37 -16.69
CA GLU A 205 -9.32 26.04 -16.49
C GLU A 205 -10.12 25.51 -15.29
N THR A 206 -9.85 24.28 -14.86
CA THR A 206 -10.66 23.60 -13.81
C THR A 206 -9.97 23.62 -12.44
N ARG A 207 -8.76 24.17 -12.31
CA ARG A 207 -7.96 24.13 -11.07
C ARG A 207 -8.64 24.71 -9.83
N TRP A 208 -9.47 25.74 -9.97
CA TRP A 208 -10.24 26.28 -8.83
C TRP A 208 -11.28 25.27 -8.30
N ILE A 209 -11.83 24.43 -9.18
CA ILE A 209 -12.73 23.32 -8.81
C ILE A 209 -11.94 22.25 -8.06
N ALA A 210 -10.71 21.94 -8.51
CA ALA A 210 -9.81 21.00 -7.85
C ALA A 210 -9.56 21.40 -6.39
N ALA A 211 -9.24 22.67 -6.18
CA ALA A 211 -8.98 23.23 -4.87
C ALA A 211 -10.20 23.13 -3.92
N LEU A 212 -11.42 23.15 -4.45
CA LEU A 212 -12.65 23.03 -3.66
C LEU A 212 -13.05 21.56 -3.42
N LEU A 213 -12.84 20.70 -4.43
CA LEU A 213 -13.27 19.30 -4.44
C LEU A 213 -12.33 18.39 -3.65
N ASP A 214 -11.10 18.82 -3.36
CA ASP A 214 -10.16 18.07 -2.53
C ASP A 214 -10.54 18.10 -1.03
N PRO A 215 -10.98 16.98 -0.41
CA PRO A 215 -11.36 16.94 0.99
C PRO A 215 -10.21 17.16 1.98
N PHE A 216 -8.96 16.96 1.56
CA PHE A 216 -7.78 17.12 2.42
C PHE A 216 -7.11 18.49 2.23
N GLY A 217 -7.48 19.23 1.19
CA GLY A 217 -7.04 20.60 0.89
C GLY A 217 -5.59 20.76 0.42
N GLY A 218 -4.93 19.68 0.02
CA GLY A 218 -3.60 19.72 -0.58
C GLY A 218 -3.58 20.50 -1.90
N GLU A 219 -4.58 20.30 -2.76
CA GLU A 219 -4.71 21.02 -4.04
C GLU A 219 -4.96 22.52 -3.81
N ALA A 220 -5.70 22.88 -2.76
CA ALA A 220 -5.93 24.28 -2.39
C ALA A 220 -4.64 24.97 -1.94
N VAL A 221 -3.79 24.27 -1.17
CA VAL A 221 -2.45 24.77 -0.80
C VAL A 221 -1.57 24.88 -2.05
N GLY A 222 -1.56 23.85 -2.90
CA GLY A 222 -0.77 23.81 -4.14
C GLY A 222 -1.04 24.98 -5.08
N GLU A 223 -2.31 25.35 -5.28
CA GLU A 223 -2.68 26.51 -6.11
C GLU A 223 -2.28 27.84 -5.46
N LEU A 224 -2.37 27.97 -4.13
CA LEU A 224 -1.99 29.20 -3.41
C LEU A 224 -0.48 29.48 -3.44
N VAL A 225 0.34 28.43 -3.37
CA VAL A 225 1.80 28.54 -3.28
C VAL A 225 2.51 28.30 -4.62
N ARG A 226 1.77 28.09 -5.70
CA ARG A 226 2.28 27.71 -7.02
C ARG A 226 3.37 28.63 -7.54
N TYR A 227 3.15 29.94 -7.37
CA TYR A 227 4.04 30.99 -7.86
C TYR A 227 5.09 31.42 -6.84
N TRP A 228 5.18 30.75 -5.68
CA TRP A 228 6.21 31.06 -4.70
C TRP A 228 7.60 30.70 -5.19
N THR A 229 8.50 31.67 -5.04
CA THR A 229 9.94 31.52 -5.15
C THR A 229 10.47 30.56 -4.07
N PRO A 230 11.67 29.96 -4.25
CA PRO A 230 12.28 29.12 -3.21
C PRO A 230 12.40 29.82 -1.86
N SER A 231 12.78 31.10 -1.85
CA SER A 231 12.89 31.90 -0.61
C SER A 231 11.55 32.09 0.11
N GLU A 232 10.45 32.28 -0.63
CA GLU A 232 9.12 32.38 -0.04
C GLU A 232 8.67 31.05 0.57
N ARG A 233 8.96 29.92 -0.09
CA ARG A 233 8.63 28.58 0.44
C ARG A 233 9.36 28.27 1.74
N ASP A 234 10.58 28.77 1.90
CA ASP A 234 11.40 28.55 3.09
C ASP A 234 10.97 29.41 4.29
N ASN A 235 10.37 30.58 4.03
CA ASN A 235 10.10 31.57 5.07
C ASN A 235 8.61 31.80 5.36
N LEU A 236 7.71 31.52 4.42
CA LEU A 236 6.28 31.78 4.60
C LEU A 236 5.55 30.52 5.09
N LEU A 237 4.67 30.75 6.07
CA LEU A 237 3.69 29.79 6.54
C LEU A 237 2.56 29.62 5.50
N ILE A 238 1.78 28.55 5.59
CA ILE A 238 0.65 28.32 4.66
C ILE A 238 -0.28 29.53 4.72
N PRO A 239 -0.54 30.22 3.59
CA PRO A 239 -1.42 31.37 3.59
C PRO A 239 -2.87 30.90 3.74
N LEU A 240 -3.63 31.57 4.60
CA LEU A 240 -5.08 31.38 4.69
C LEU A 240 -5.78 32.13 3.55
N GLY A 241 -5.51 31.67 2.32
CA GLY A 241 -6.09 32.24 1.11
C GLY A 241 -7.56 31.86 0.93
N LYS A 242 -8.24 32.60 0.04
CA LYS A 242 -9.67 32.41 -0.28
C LYS A 242 -10.04 30.95 -0.55
N TRP A 243 -9.27 30.25 -1.37
CA TRP A 243 -9.56 28.87 -1.77
C TRP A 243 -9.40 27.88 -0.62
N LEU A 244 -8.36 28.02 0.21
CA LEU A 244 -8.16 27.15 1.37
C LEU A 244 -9.26 27.35 2.41
N ILE A 245 -9.64 28.60 2.71
CA ILE A 245 -10.72 28.87 3.66
C ILE A 245 -12.06 28.30 3.14
N LEU A 246 -12.40 28.54 1.87
CA LEU A 246 -13.62 28.00 1.27
C LEU A 246 -13.64 26.47 1.31
N ASN A 247 -12.50 25.83 0.99
CA ASN A 247 -12.34 24.39 1.10
C ASN A 247 -12.62 23.91 2.55
N ARG A 248 -12.01 24.54 3.54
CA ARG A 248 -12.19 24.18 4.96
C ARG A 248 -13.63 24.37 5.43
N ILE A 249 -14.30 25.44 5.00
CA ILE A 249 -15.72 25.67 5.33
C ILE A 249 -16.59 24.57 4.73
N ILE A 250 -16.40 24.23 3.45
CA ILE A 250 -17.18 23.18 2.77
C ILE A 250 -17.03 21.86 3.51
N TRP A 251 -15.79 21.41 3.74
CA TRP A 251 -15.53 20.09 4.29
C TRP A 251 -15.81 19.99 5.80
N LEU A 252 -15.58 21.05 6.58
CA LEU A 252 -16.06 21.09 7.97
C LEU A 252 -17.58 21.07 8.04
N SER A 253 -18.27 21.72 7.10
CA SER A 253 -19.74 21.67 7.01
C SER A 253 -20.23 20.27 6.68
N VAL A 254 -19.60 19.57 5.73
CA VAL A 254 -19.90 18.16 5.43
C VAL A 254 -19.68 17.29 6.68
N GLY A 255 -18.55 17.43 7.36
CA GLY A 255 -18.27 16.73 8.62
C GLY A 255 -19.33 17.01 9.70
N ALA A 256 -19.72 18.28 9.86
CA ALA A 256 -20.74 18.70 10.82
C ALA A 256 -22.13 18.13 10.48
N VAL A 257 -22.50 18.06 9.20
CA VAL A 257 -23.75 17.42 8.74
C VAL A 257 -23.76 15.94 9.12
N PHE A 258 -22.69 15.19 8.81
CA PHE A 258 -22.62 13.78 9.19
C PHE A 258 -22.65 13.59 10.71
N PHE A 259 -21.89 14.39 11.45
CA PHE A 259 -21.90 14.38 12.91
C PHE A 259 -23.29 14.66 13.50
N GLY A 260 -23.98 15.68 12.99
CA GLY A 260 -25.34 16.03 13.38
C GLY A 260 -26.36 14.95 13.03
N LEU A 261 -26.26 14.34 11.85
CA LEU A 261 -27.07 13.19 11.45
C LEU A 261 -26.86 12.00 12.38
N GLY A 262 -25.61 11.74 12.77
CA GLY A 262 -25.27 10.71 13.75
C GLY A 262 -25.91 10.98 15.11
N LEU A 263 -25.81 12.21 15.62
CA LEU A 263 -26.45 12.62 16.87
C LEU A 263 -27.97 12.51 16.82
N TRP A 264 -28.59 12.92 15.72
CA TRP A 264 -30.05 12.95 15.58
C TRP A 264 -30.67 11.57 15.41
N LYS A 265 -30.05 10.70 14.59
CA LYS A 265 -30.57 9.34 14.34
C LYS A 265 -30.17 8.34 15.42
N PHE A 266 -29.14 8.62 16.21
CA PHE A 266 -28.72 7.70 17.26
C PHE A 266 -29.73 7.68 18.41
N SER A 267 -30.33 6.51 18.64
CA SER A 267 -31.18 6.25 19.79
C SER A 267 -30.87 4.87 20.36
N PHE A 268 -31.08 4.71 21.67
CA PHE A 268 -30.99 3.42 22.37
C PHE A 268 -32.18 2.49 22.06
N SER A 269 -33.01 2.83 21.06
CA SER A 269 -34.21 2.08 20.70
C SER A 269 -33.89 0.61 20.49
N HIS A 270 -34.54 -0.22 21.32
CA HIS A 270 -34.49 -1.67 21.30
C HIS A 270 -34.90 -2.23 19.92
N GLU A 271 -34.18 -3.25 19.47
CA GLU A 271 -34.54 -4.14 18.36
C GLU A 271 -35.68 -5.11 18.73
N GLY A 272 -36.53 -4.73 19.70
CA GLY A 272 -37.61 -5.58 20.22
C GLY A 272 -38.80 -5.75 19.27
N ARG A 273 -38.84 -5.07 18.11
CA ARG A 273 -39.95 -5.21 17.14
C ARG A 273 -39.68 -6.20 16.01
N LEU A 274 -38.42 -6.38 15.61
CA LEU A 274 -38.05 -7.34 14.56
C LEU A 274 -37.66 -8.70 15.16
N TYR A 275 -36.99 -8.71 16.32
CA TYR A 275 -36.64 -9.94 17.01
C TYR A 275 -37.86 -10.63 17.63
N ASN A 276 -38.84 -9.89 18.16
CA ASN A 276 -40.11 -10.50 18.61
C ASN A 276 -40.99 -10.98 17.45
N ARG A 277 -40.91 -10.40 16.25
CA ARG A 277 -41.69 -10.93 15.12
C ARG A 277 -41.10 -12.25 14.63
N LYS A 278 -39.77 -12.35 14.59
CA LYS A 278 -39.07 -13.58 14.23
C LYS A 278 -39.10 -14.65 15.31
N LEU A 279 -39.01 -14.29 16.59
CA LEU A 279 -39.22 -15.24 17.69
C LEU A 279 -40.67 -15.68 17.80
N LYS A 280 -41.64 -14.86 17.38
CA LYS A 280 -43.05 -15.24 17.36
C LYS A 280 -43.39 -16.07 16.13
N GLU A 281 -42.81 -15.77 14.96
CA GLU A 281 -42.88 -16.61 13.76
C GLU A 281 -42.13 -17.95 13.97
N GLU A 282 -40.94 -17.96 14.59
CA GLU A 282 -40.18 -19.18 14.92
C GLU A 282 -40.80 -19.96 16.11
N ALA A 283 -41.47 -19.29 17.07
CA ALA A 283 -42.21 -19.97 18.12
C ALA A 283 -43.52 -20.59 17.61
N GLU A 284 -44.21 -19.93 16.67
CA GLU A 284 -45.42 -20.45 16.01
C GLU A 284 -45.08 -21.54 14.96
N GLU A 285 -43.88 -21.55 14.37
CA GLU A 285 -43.37 -22.66 13.53
C GLU A 285 -42.77 -23.82 14.36
N SER A 286 -42.33 -23.58 15.60
CA SER A 286 -41.78 -24.62 16.49
C SER A 286 -42.84 -25.42 17.28
N SER A 287 -44.13 -25.09 17.11
CA SER A 287 -45.23 -25.85 17.69
C SER A 287 -45.71 -27.03 16.83
N ASP A 288 -45.09 -27.27 15.67
CA ASP A 288 -45.18 -28.57 15.02
C ASP A 288 -44.22 -29.54 15.72
N GLU A 289 -44.80 -30.54 16.37
CA GLU A 289 -44.17 -31.61 17.12
C GLU A 289 -42.83 -32.04 16.50
N GLN A 290 -41.72 -31.69 17.16
CA GLN A 290 -40.46 -32.38 16.95
C GLN A 290 -40.63 -33.80 17.50
N GLN A 291 -41.07 -34.71 16.63
CA GLN A 291 -40.74 -36.12 16.79
C GLN A 291 -39.22 -36.22 16.88
N GLU A 292 -38.72 -36.58 18.06
CA GLU A 292 -37.38 -37.14 18.21
C GLU A 292 -37.31 -38.35 17.27
N SER A 293 -36.81 -38.14 16.05
CA SER A 293 -36.40 -39.26 15.24
C SER A 293 -35.20 -39.86 15.97
N GLU A 294 -35.39 -41.02 16.58
CA GLU A 294 -34.31 -41.97 16.86
C GLU A 294 -33.70 -42.40 15.52
N LEU A 295 -33.00 -41.49 14.85
CA LEU A 295 -32.09 -41.83 13.77
C LEU A 295 -30.92 -42.53 14.44
N GLY A 296 -31.04 -43.84 14.60
CA GLY A 296 -29.96 -44.71 15.05
C GLY A 296 -28.68 -44.31 14.32
N HIS A 297 -27.73 -43.75 15.07
CA HIS A 297 -26.45 -43.30 14.54
C HIS A 297 -25.73 -44.52 13.98
N LYS A 298 -25.87 -44.78 12.68
CA LYS A 298 -25.03 -45.74 11.97
C LYS A 298 -23.58 -45.25 12.16
N PRO A 299 -22.71 -46.01 12.82
CA PRO A 299 -21.33 -45.58 13.00
C PRO A 299 -20.67 -45.50 11.63
N ILE A 300 -20.45 -44.28 11.13
CA ILE A 300 -19.74 -44.04 9.88
C ILE A 300 -18.27 -44.35 10.16
N LYS A 301 -17.73 -45.39 9.53
CA LYS A 301 -16.29 -45.68 9.57
C LYS A 301 -15.56 -44.67 8.66
N PRO A 302 -14.69 -43.80 9.20
CA PRO A 302 -13.95 -42.85 8.37
C PRO A 302 -12.94 -43.59 7.49
N ILE A 303 -12.93 -43.29 6.19
CA ILE A 303 -11.98 -43.87 5.22
C ILE A 303 -10.85 -42.88 4.97
N PHE A 304 -9.63 -43.26 5.33
CA PHE A 304 -8.41 -42.47 5.12
C PHE A 304 -7.61 -43.05 3.95
N ASN A 305 -7.86 -42.55 2.74
CA ASN A 305 -7.14 -42.94 1.54
C ASN A 305 -6.68 -41.68 0.76
N PRO A 306 -5.77 -41.81 -0.21
CA PRO A 306 -5.30 -40.67 -1.02
C PRO A 306 -6.45 -39.95 -1.74
N THR A 307 -7.48 -40.69 -2.15
CA THR A 307 -8.68 -40.13 -2.79
C THR A 307 -9.52 -39.30 -1.82
N SER A 308 -9.69 -39.71 -0.57
CA SER A 308 -10.36 -38.91 0.45
C SER A 308 -9.55 -37.66 0.83
N THR A 309 -8.22 -37.77 0.85
CA THR A 309 -7.31 -36.62 1.04
C THR A 309 -7.44 -35.59 -0.09
N TRP A 310 -7.49 -36.04 -1.34
CA TRP A 310 -7.72 -35.18 -2.50
C TRP A 310 -9.12 -34.53 -2.47
N LEU A 311 -10.15 -35.28 -2.08
CA LEU A 311 -11.50 -34.75 -1.95
C LEU A 311 -11.60 -33.71 -0.83
N GLN A 312 -10.95 -33.95 0.31
CA GLN A 312 -10.81 -32.98 1.40
C GLN A 312 -10.14 -31.70 0.90
N PHE A 313 -9.02 -31.82 0.17
CA PHE A 313 -8.33 -30.67 -0.41
C PHE A 313 -9.21 -29.88 -1.40
N LYS A 314 -9.85 -30.55 -2.35
CA LYS A 314 -10.74 -29.91 -3.33
C LYS A 314 -11.92 -29.21 -2.64
N THR A 315 -12.49 -29.85 -1.62
CA THR A 315 -13.61 -29.30 -0.85
C THR A 315 -13.18 -28.08 -0.05
N GLN A 316 -12.08 -28.17 0.70
CA GLN A 316 -11.53 -27.05 1.47
C GLN A 316 -11.16 -25.88 0.55
N LEU A 317 -10.48 -26.15 -0.57
CA LEU A 317 -10.13 -25.14 -1.56
C LEU A 317 -11.38 -24.44 -2.12
N ARG A 318 -12.42 -25.19 -2.49
CA ARG A 318 -13.68 -24.62 -2.99
C ARG A 318 -14.36 -23.75 -1.93
N ILE A 319 -14.33 -24.17 -0.67
CA ILE A 319 -14.87 -23.40 0.46
C ILE A 319 -14.10 -22.09 0.61
N GLU A 320 -12.76 -22.14 0.66
CA GLU A 320 -11.94 -20.93 0.82
C GLU A 320 -12.09 -19.97 -0.35
N ILE A 321 -12.13 -20.45 -1.60
CA ILE A 321 -12.37 -19.61 -2.77
C ILE A 321 -13.76 -18.97 -2.71
N LYS A 322 -14.81 -19.75 -2.40
CA LYS A 322 -16.19 -19.24 -2.30
C LYS A 322 -16.31 -18.20 -1.18
N ARG A 323 -15.64 -18.43 -0.05
CA ARG A 323 -15.57 -17.48 1.07
C ARG A 323 -14.86 -16.19 0.65
N ALA A 324 -13.70 -16.31 0.00
CA ALA A 324 -12.92 -15.17 -0.45
C ALA A 324 -13.69 -14.30 -1.46
N PHE A 325 -14.38 -14.92 -2.43
CA PHE A 325 -15.16 -14.18 -3.43
C PHE A 325 -16.43 -13.52 -2.85
N ARG A 326 -17.08 -14.16 -1.89
CA ARG A 326 -18.29 -13.63 -1.23
C ARG A 326 -17.98 -12.69 -0.07
N ASP A 327 -16.71 -12.45 0.22
CA ASP A 327 -16.33 -11.56 1.28
C ASP A 327 -16.70 -10.12 0.90
N PRO A 328 -17.55 -9.43 1.68
CA PRO A 328 -17.93 -8.06 1.40
C PRO A 328 -16.73 -7.11 1.34
N TYR A 329 -15.64 -7.37 2.07
CA TYR A 329 -14.44 -6.54 2.00
C TYR A 329 -13.76 -6.63 0.62
N PHE A 330 -13.79 -7.79 -0.03
CA PHE A 330 -13.15 -8.01 -1.32
C PHE A 330 -13.95 -7.30 -2.39
N LEU A 331 -15.28 -7.47 -2.37
CA LEU A 331 -16.19 -6.80 -3.30
C LEU A 331 -16.09 -5.27 -3.15
N ALA A 332 -15.99 -4.77 -1.92
CA ALA A 332 -15.77 -3.36 -1.64
C ALA A 332 -14.47 -2.84 -2.26
N ILE A 333 -13.34 -3.49 -1.99
CA ILE A 333 -12.05 -3.06 -2.52
C ILE A 333 -12.02 -3.21 -4.05
N ALA A 334 -12.53 -4.32 -4.60
CA ALA A 334 -12.56 -4.56 -6.03
C ALA A 334 -13.42 -3.55 -6.79
N GLY A 335 -14.62 -3.25 -6.27
CA GLY A 335 -15.51 -2.24 -6.86
C GLY A 335 -14.89 -0.84 -6.81
N THR A 336 -14.26 -0.49 -5.68
CA THR A 336 -13.62 0.83 -5.57
C THR A 336 -12.36 0.92 -6.42
N ALA A 337 -11.61 -0.18 -6.59
CA ALA A 337 -10.46 -0.25 -7.48
C ALA A 337 -10.88 -0.07 -8.95
N ALA A 338 -11.94 -0.76 -9.37
CA ALA A 338 -12.50 -0.60 -10.70
C ALA A 338 -12.96 0.85 -10.94
N GLY A 339 -13.68 1.44 -9.99
CA GLY A 339 -14.10 2.85 -10.05
C GLY A 339 -12.92 3.81 -10.14
N PHE A 340 -11.89 3.60 -9.33
CA PHE A 340 -10.68 4.42 -9.37
C PHE A 340 -9.96 4.34 -10.73
N LEU A 341 -9.84 3.15 -11.32
CA LEU A 341 -9.22 2.98 -12.64
C LEU A 341 -10.03 3.69 -13.74
N LEU A 342 -11.36 3.61 -13.70
CA LEU A 342 -12.25 4.31 -14.64
C LEU A 342 -12.10 5.83 -14.54
N LEU A 343 -11.99 6.35 -13.32
CA LEU A 343 -11.84 7.78 -13.09
C LEU A 343 -10.43 8.28 -13.46
N ASN A 344 -9.40 7.46 -13.24
CA ASN A 344 -8.01 7.80 -13.56
C ASN A 344 -7.62 7.56 -15.04
N GLN A 345 -8.62 7.41 -15.92
CA GLN A 345 -8.33 7.25 -17.34
C GLN A 345 -7.65 8.50 -17.93
N SER A 346 -7.88 9.70 -17.38
CA SER A 346 -7.37 10.97 -17.95
C SER A 346 -5.84 11.06 -17.95
N ALA A 347 -5.18 10.28 -17.08
CA ALA A 347 -3.73 10.16 -17.01
C ALA A 347 -3.12 9.32 -18.15
N ILE A 348 -3.93 8.49 -18.83
CA ILE A 348 -3.48 7.69 -19.96
C ILE A 348 -3.37 8.59 -21.19
N GLY A 349 -2.28 8.50 -21.92
CA GLY A 349 -2.18 9.11 -23.24
C GLY A 349 -1.85 10.60 -23.22
N LYS A 350 -1.13 11.12 -22.21
CA LYS A 350 -0.69 12.53 -22.17
C LYS A 350 0.83 12.61 -22.11
N MET A 351 1.46 13.05 -23.19
CA MET A 351 2.90 13.28 -23.24
C MET A 351 3.19 14.72 -23.65
N TYR A 352 3.82 15.49 -22.75
CA TYR A 352 4.14 16.92 -22.98
C TYR A 352 2.93 17.79 -23.42
N GLY A 353 1.73 17.51 -22.91
CA GLY A 353 0.51 18.26 -23.25
C GLY A 353 -0.14 17.84 -24.57
N VAL A 354 0.38 16.80 -25.24
CA VAL A 354 -0.20 16.22 -26.45
C VAL A 354 -0.84 14.88 -26.12
N ASN A 355 -2.03 14.64 -26.68
CA ASN A 355 -2.73 13.37 -26.51
C ASN A 355 -2.06 12.29 -27.39
N THR A 356 -1.65 11.18 -26.80
CA THR A 356 -1.17 9.98 -27.50
C THR A 356 -2.27 8.92 -27.58
N LEU A 357 -2.11 7.98 -28.53
CA LEU A 357 -3.03 6.86 -28.69
C LEU A 357 -2.93 5.93 -27.46
N PRO A 358 -4.05 5.42 -26.91
CA PRO A 358 -4.06 4.53 -25.75
C PRO A 358 -3.67 3.10 -26.17
N VAL A 359 -2.45 2.94 -26.66
CA VAL A 359 -1.87 1.65 -27.02
C VAL A 359 -1.78 0.74 -25.79
N THR A 360 -1.89 -0.57 -26.01
CA THR A 360 -2.10 -1.56 -24.94
C THR A 360 -1.02 -1.51 -23.85
N TYR A 361 0.25 -1.31 -24.23
CA TYR A 361 1.33 -1.22 -23.23
C TYR A 361 1.23 0.04 -22.37
N GLU A 362 0.80 1.16 -22.94
CA GLU A 362 0.68 2.43 -22.22
C GLU A 362 -0.44 2.32 -21.19
N VAL A 363 -1.60 1.80 -21.61
CA VAL A 363 -2.74 1.49 -20.73
C VAL A 363 -2.31 0.57 -19.60
N LEU A 364 -1.63 -0.54 -19.92
CA LEU A 364 -1.09 -1.46 -18.91
C LEU A 364 -0.11 -0.79 -17.95
N SER A 365 0.77 0.08 -18.43
CA SER A 365 1.78 0.74 -17.58
C SER A 365 1.15 1.68 -16.54
N VAL A 366 0.18 2.50 -16.96
CA VAL A 366 -0.51 3.46 -16.10
C VAL A 366 -1.45 2.75 -15.13
N LEU A 367 -2.23 1.79 -15.63
CA LEU A 367 -3.17 1.04 -14.80
C LEU A 367 -2.44 0.14 -13.80
N SER A 368 -1.42 -0.63 -14.20
CA SER A 368 -0.67 -1.50 -13.26
C SER A 368 0.05 -0.69 -12.18
N GLY A 369 0.59 0.48 -12.50
CA GLY A 369 1.21 1.37 -11.51
C GLY A 369 0.22 1.87 -10.47
N SER A 370 -0.92 2.38 -10.94
CA SER A 370 -2.02 2.89 -10.10
C SER A 370 -2.66 1.79 -9.24
N PHE A 371 -2.69 0.56 -9.75
CA PHE A 371 -3.34 -0.58 -9.09
C PHE A 371 -2.47 -1.30 -8.06
N ALA A 372 -1.14 -1.09 -8.08
CA ALA A 372 -0.21 -1.78 -7.21
C ALA A 372 -0.55 -1.61 -5.71
N LEU A 373 -0.98 -0.42 -5.29
CA LEU A 373 -1.36 -0.14 -3.91
C LEU A 373 -2.57 -0.97 -3.46
N PHE A 374 -3.57 -1.18 -4.33
CA PHE A 374 -4.72 -2.05 -4.04
C PHE A 374 -4.29 -3.49 -3.82
N MET A 375 -3.37 -3.97 -4.65
CA MET A 375 -2.83 -5.33 -4.54
C MET A 375 -2.11 -5.51 -3.20
N LEU A 376 -1.30 -4.53 -2.78
CA LEU A 376 -0.63 -4.57 -1.47
C LEU A 376 -1.63 -4.56 -0.31
N ILE A 377 -2.66 -3.71 -0.37
CA ILE A 377 -3.70 -3.65 0.67
C ILE A 377 -4.46 -4.97 0.75
N ILE A 378 -4.93 -5.51 -0.39
CA ILE A 378 -5.65 -6.78 -0.43
C ILE A 378 -4.79 -7.90 0.14
N ILE A 379 -3.55 -8.08 -0.34
CA ILE A 379 -2.68 -9.17 0.11
C ILE A 379 -2.42 -9.08 1.62
N THR A 380 -2.11 -7.87 2.10
CA THR A 380 -1.80 -7.64 3.52
C THR A 380 -3.02 -7.84 4.41
N PHE A 381 -4.19 -7.34 4.01
CA PHE A 381 -5.43 -7.46 4.78
C PHE A 381 -5.99 -8.88 4.73
N TYR A 382 -6.10 -9.48 3.54
CA TYR A 382 -6.68 -10.81 3.36
C TYR A 382 -5.84 -11.94 3.93
N SER A 383 -4.51 -11.82 3.94
CA SER A 383 -3.67 -12.81 4.63
C SER A 383 -4.05 -12.94 6.10
N GLY A 384 -4.30 -11.82 6.79
CA GLY A 384 -4.80 -11.83 8.16
C GLY A 384 -6.23 -12.33 8.29
N GLN A 385 -7.15 -11.86 7.44
CA GLN A 385 -8.56 -12.27 7.50
C GLN A 385 -8.74 -13.78 7.29
N ILE A 386 -8.08 -14.37 6.30
CA ILE A 386 -8.21 -15.79 5.96
C ILE A 386 -7.61 -16.69 7.06
N ILE A 387 -6.50 -16.29 7.67
CA ILE A 387 -5.85 -17.10 8.72
C ILE A 387 -6.62 -17.06 10.04
N TRP A 388 -7.18 -15.90 10.40
CA TRP A 388 -7.83 -15.69 11.69
C TRP A 388 -9.34 -15.94 11.68
N LYS A 389 -9.92 -16.23 10.51
CA LYS A 389 -11.38 -16.31 10.35
C LYS A 389 -12.04 -17.29 11.31
N GLU A 390 -11.48 -18.48 11.45
CA GLU A 390 -12.06 -19.53 12.30
C GLU A 390 -11.99 -19.15 13.78
N ARG A 391 -10.94 -18.43 14.21
CA ARG A 391 -10.80 -17.94 15.59
C ARG A 391 -11.80 -16.84 15.90
N GLU A 392 -12.03 -15.93 14.97
CA GLU A 392 -13.03 -14.87 15.10
C GLU A 392 -14.45 -15.45 15.20
N LEU A 393 -14.71 -16.54 14.49
CA LEU A 393 -15.97 -17.29 14.55
C LEU A 393 -16.04 -18.27 15.74
N ARG A 394 -15.00 -18.35 16.59
CA ARG A 394 -14.86 -19.33 17.68
C ARG A 394 -15.05 -20.79 17.25
N ALA A 395 -14.72 -21.09 16.00
CA ALA A 395 -14.84 -22.41 15.38
C ALA A 395 -13.47 -23.10 15.20
N ASP A 396 -12.38 -22.47 15.64
CA ASP A 396 -11.02 -22.97 15.50
C ASP A 396 -10.81 -24.31 16.21
N GLN A 397 -11.36 -24.50 17.42
CA GLN A 397 -11.28 -25.78 18.13
C GLN A 397 -12.01 -26.92 17.40
N ILE A 398 -13.16 -26.61 16.78
CA ILE A 398 -13.93 -27.59 16.00
C ILE A 398 -13.12 -27.97 14.75
N MET A 399 -12.62 -26.98 14.03
CA MET A 399 -11.81 -27.20 12.82
C MET A 399 -10.50 -27.94 13.12
N ASP A 400 -9.88 -27.69 14.27
CA ASP A 400 -8.65 -28.34 14.72
C ASP A 400 -8.86 -29.80 15.13
N SER A 401 -10.10 -30.20 15.45
CA SER A 401 -10.44 -31.59 15.78
C SER A 401 -10.62 -32.49 14.55
N LEU A 402 -10.80 -31.91 13.36
CA LEU A 402 -11.02 -32.66 12.12
C LEU A 402 -9.79 -33.50 11.75
N PRO A 403 -9.92 -34.77 11.33
CA PRO A 403 -8.78 -35.63 10.99
C PRO A 403 -8.22 -35.29 9.58
N VAL A 404 -7.85 -34.02 9.37
CA VAL A 404 -7.25 -33.49 8.15
C VAL A 404 -5.77 -33.14 8.40
N PRO A 405 -4.85 -33.50 7.49
CA PRO A 405 -3.46 -33.05 7.55
C PRO A 405 -3.33 -31.52 7.50
N ASN A 406 -2.37 -30.95 8.23
CA ASN A 406 -2.21 -29.48 8.33
C ASN A 406 -1.93 -28.78 6.99
N TRP A 407 -1.29 -29.48 6.04
CA TRP A 407 -0.97 -28.90 4.75
C TRP A 407 -2.23 -28.61 3.93
N ILE A 408 -3.34 -29.33 4.14
CA ILE A 408 -4.59 -29.14 3.40
C ILE A 408 -5.18 -27.74 3.68
N PRO A 409 -5.58 -27.38 4.92
CA PRO A 409 -6.12 -26.05 5.18
C PRO A 409 -5.10 -24.96 4.89
N MET A 410 -3.80 -25.20 5.11
CA MET A 410 -2.76 -24.23 4.80
C MET A 410 -2.69 -23.90 3.30
N ILE A 411 -2.53 -24.92 2.45
CA ILE A 411 -2.40 -24.72 1.00
C ILE A 411 -3.73 -24.25 0.39
N SER A 412 -4.88 -24.73 0.87
CA SER A 412 -6.19 -24.23 0.42
C SER A 412 -6.37 -22.74 0.70
N LYS A 413 -5.97 -22.27 1.89
CA LYS A 413 -6.00 -20.85 2.26
C LYS A 413 -4.99 -20.02 1.47
N LEU A 414 -3.79 -20.54 1.27
CA LEU A 414 -2.75 -19.87 0.47
C LEU A 414 -3.18 -19.74 -0.99
N ALA A 415 -3.76 -20.79 -1.58
CA ALA A 415 -4.27 -20.78 -2.94
C ALA A 415 -5.44 -19.78 -3.10
N ALA A 416 -6.36 -19.75 -2.13
CA ALA A 416 -7.43 -18.73 -2.11
C ALA A 416 -6.85 -17.30 -2.05
N LEU A 417 -5.84 -17.08 -1.21
CA LEU A 417 -5.13 -15.80 -1.13
C LEU A 417 -4.40 -15.43 -2.44
N MET A 418 -3.88 -16.40 -3.20
CA MET A 418 -3.23 -16.16 -4.50
C MET A 418 -4.23 -15.87 -5.63
N ILE A 419 -5.44 -16.45 -5.56
CA ILE A 419 -6.52 -16.23 -6.54
C ILE A 419 -7.08 -14.81 -6.44
N LEU A 420 -7.16 -14.24 -5.24
CA LEU A 420 -7.69 -12.88 -5.02
C LEU A 420 -6.96 -11.79 -5.87
N PRO A 421 -5.62 -11.67 -5.83
CA PRO A 421 -4.86 -10.84 -6.77
C PRO A 421 -5.12 -11.17 -8.24
N GLY A 422 -5.23 -12.46 -8.60
CA GLY A 422 -5.50 -12.88 -9.98
C GLY A 422 -6.85 -12.38 -10.49
N LEU A 423 -7.89 -12.42 -9.66
CA LEU A 423 -9.20 -11.84 -9.97
C LEU A 423 -9.11 -10.32 -10.13
N MET A 424 -8.30 -9.67 -9.30
CA MET A 424 -8.13 -8.22 -9.39
C MET A 424 -7.41 -7.80 -10.67
N LEU A 425 -6.44 -8.59 -11.14
CA LEU A 425 -5.82 -8.40 -12.45
C LEU A 425 -6.80 -8.64 -13.60
N ALA A 426 -7.74 -9.57 -13.46
CA ALA A 426 -8.82 -9.74 -14.43
C ALA A 426 -9.74 -8.51 -14.50
N VAL A 427 -10.07 -7.90 -13.35
CA VAL A 427 -10.80 -6.62 -13.32
C VAL A 427 -10.00 -5.52 -14.01
N LEU A 428 -8.69 -5.43 -13.76
CA LEU A 428 -7.82 -4.47 -14.45
C LEU A 428 -7.82 -4.67 -15.96
N MET A 429 -7.76 -5.92 -16.44
CA MET A 429 -7.85 -6.24 -17.87
C MET A 429 -9.17 -5.78 -18.48
N ILE A 430 -10.31 -6.08 -17.82
CA ILE A 430 -11.64 -5.68 -18.29
C ILE A 430 -11.76 -4.15 -18.35
N VAL A 431 -11.31 -3.45 -17.32
CA VAL A 431 -11.33 -1.98 -17.27
C VAL A 431 -10.39 -1.38 -18.31
N GLY A 432 -9.19 -1.94 -18.50
CA GLY A 432 -8.22 -1.48 -19.49
C GLY A 432 -8.75 -1.59 -20.92
N VAL A 433 -9.32 -2.75 -21.28
CA VAL A 433 -9.99 -2.94 -22.57
C VAL A 433 -11.16 -1.95 -22.70
N GLY A 434 -11.98 -1.80 -21.66
CA GLY A 434 -13.11 -0.85 -21.66
C GLY A 434 -12.69 0.60 -21.89
N ILE A 435 -11.56 1.05 -21.30
CA ILE A 435 -11.00 2.39 -21.51
C ILE A 435 -10.52 2.55 -22.96
N GLN A 436 -9.84 1.54 -23.51
CA GLN A 436 -9.41 1.56 -24.92
C GLN A 436 -10.61 1.67 -25.86
N THR A 437 -11.66 0.87 -25.63
CA THR A 437 -12.92 0.92 -26.38
C THR A 437 -13.57 2.31 -26.30
N TRP A 438 -13.65 2.89 -25.11
CA TRP A 438 -14.28 4.20 -24.91
C TRP A 438 -13.52 5.32 -25.63
N ARG A 439 -12.18 5.22 -25.69
CA ARG A 439 -11.33 6.17 -26.42
C ARG A 439 -11.28 5.91 -27.93
N GLY A 440 -12.04 4.95 -28.44
CA GLY A 440 -12.10 4.64 -29.88
C GLY A 440 -10.88 3.88 -30.41
N PHE A 441 -10.07 3.26 -29.54
CA PHE A 441 -8.94 2.43 -29.93
C PHE A 441 -9.33 0.94 -29.84
N PHE A 442 -9.37 0.26 -30.98
CA PHE A 442 -9.88 -1.12 -31.10
C PHE A 442 -8.80 -2.18 -31.34
N ASP A 443 -7.53 -1.79 -31.48
CA ASP A 443 -6.40 -2.72 -31.69
C ASP A 443 -5.96 -3.34 -30.35
N TYR A 444 -6.80 -4.21 -29.79
CA TYR A 444 -6.56 -4.84 -28.50
C TYR A 444 -5.50 -5.95 -28.61
N GLU A 445 -4.36 -5.76 -27.97
CA GLU A 445 -3.37 -6.81 -27.80
C GLU A 445 -3.69 -7.70 -26.58
N ILE A 446 -4.72 -8.53 -26.70
CA ILE A 446 -5.17 -9.42 -25.60
C ILE A 446 -4.04 -10.31 -25.09
N LEU A 447 -3.17 -10.79 -26.00
CA LEU A 447 -2.02 -11.61 -25.62
C LEU A 447 -1.02 -10.83 -24.74
N LEU A 448 -0.85 -9.53 -24.98
CA LEU A 448 -0.01 -8.67 -24.15
C LEU A 448 -0.60 -8.49 -22.76
N TYR A 449 -1.92 -8.29 -22.64
CA TYR A 449 -2.62 -8.30 -21.35
C TYR A 449 -2.35 -9.59 -20.57
N ILE A 450 -2.51 -10.75 -21.21
CA ILE A 450 -2.30 -12.05 -20.55
C ILE A 450 -0.85 -12.22 -20.09
N LYS A 451 0.12 -11.94 -20.97
CA LYS A 451 1.56 -12.05 -20.66
C LYS A 451 1.95 -11.11 -19.53
N LYS A 452 1.53 -9.85 -19.59
CA LYS A 452 1.91 -8.85 -18.58
C LYS A 452 1.22 -9.12 -17.24
N LEU A 453 -0.10 -9.24 -17.23
CA LEU A 453 -0.86 -9.31 -15.98
C LEU A 453 -0.74 -10.68 -15.32
N PHE A 454 -1.01 -11.76 -16.04
CA PHE A 454 -1.12 -13.10 -15.44
C PHE A 454 0.20 -13.86 -15.39
N ILE A 455 1.16 -13.55 -16.27
CA ILE A 455 2.49 -14.19 -16.20
C ILE A 455 3.46 -13.32 -15.42
N LEU A 456 3.64 -12.04 -15.75
CA LEU A 456 4.63 -11.21 -15.08
C LEU A 456 4.16 -10.75 -13.69
N ASP A 457 3.06 -10.00 -13.63
CA ASP A 457 2.63 -9.32 -12.42
C ASP A 457 2.01 -10.30 -11.39
N TRP A 458 1.18 -11.26 -11.82
CA TRP A 458 0.56 -12.22 -10.91
C TRP A 458 1.57 -13.08 -10.16
N THR A 459 2.66 -13.54 -10.81
CA THR A 459 3.74 -14.27 -10.09
C THR A 459 4.36 -13.41 -8.99
N ARG A 460 4.56 -12.11 -9.23
CA ARG A 460 5.08 -11.19 -8.21
C ARG A 460 4.13 -11.09 -7.02
N TYR A 461 2.83 -10.99 -7.28
CA TYR A 461 1.82 -10.96 -6.22
C TYR A 461 1.68 -12.31 -5.49
N MET A 462 1.84 -13.44 -6.18
CA MET A 462 1.86 -14.76 -5.55
C MET A 462 2.99 -14.87 -4.52
N LEU A 463 4.20 -14.40 -4.87
CA LEU A 463 5.33 -14.36 -3.93
C LEU A 463 4.96 -13.54 -2.69
N LEU A 464 4.40 -12.32 -2.90
CA LEU A 464 3.95 -11.49 -1.78
C LEU A 464 2.85 -12.15 -0.93
N CYS A 465 1.93 -12.91 -1.54
CA CYS A 465 0.95 -13.71 -0.79
C CYS A 465 1.62 -14.75 0.11
N VAL A 466 2.64 -15.45 -0.38
CA VAL A 466 3.40 -16.42 0.42
C VAL A 466 4.07 -15.74 1.61
N LEU A 467 4.72 -14.60 1.39
CA LEU A 467 5.36 -13.84 2.46
C LEU A 467 4.35 -13.37 3.50
N ALA A 468 3.25 -12.75 3.07
CA ALA A 468 2.20 -12.23 3.96
C ALA A 468 1.53 -13.34 4.77
N PHE A 469 1.24 -14.47 4.12
CA PHE A 469 0.71 -15.65 4.78
C PHE A 469 1.69 -16.20 5.83
N THR A 470 2.97 -16.33 5.48
CA THR A 470 4.02 -16.84 6.38
C THR A 470 4.15 -15.96 7.63
N ILE A 471 4.20 -14.63 7.46
CA ILE A 471 4.29 -13.68 8.59
C ILE A 471 3.09 -13.84 9.53
N GLN A 472 1.88 -13.92 8.99
CA GLN A 472 0.66 -14.12 9.79
C GLN A 472 0.66 -15.45 10.54
N VAL A 473 1.14 -16.53 9.93
CA VAL A 473 1.28 -17.84 10.59
C VAL A 473 2.31 -17.75 11.73
N LEU A 474 3.48 -17.15 11.51
CA LEU A 474 4.55 -17.12 12.51
C LEU A 474 4.19 -16.29 13.75
N VAL A 475 3.62 -15.10 13.54
CA VAL A 475 3.50 -14.04 14.56
C VAL A 475 2.38 -14.29 15.57
N ASN A 476 1.44 -15.19 15.28
CA ASN A 476 0.30 -15.55 16.15
C ASN A 476 -0.44 -14.34 16.77
N HIS A 477 -0.44 -13.19 16.09
CA HIS A 477 -1.23 -12.02 16.47
C HIS A 477 -1.61 -11.24 15.19
N LYS A 478 -2.91 -11.20 14.85
CA LYS A 478 -3.43 -10.64 13.59
C LYS A 478 -2.89 -9.26 13.26
N TYR A 479 -3.00 -8.33 14.21
CA TYR A 479 -2.57 -6.94 14.02
C TYR A 479 -1.05 -6.80 13.94
N LEU A 480 -0.29 -7.67 14.63
CA LEU A 480 1.17 -7.64 14.59
C LEU A 480 1.68 -8.19 13.25
N GLY A 481 0.98 -9.19 12.69
CA GLY A 481 1.24 -9.68 11.33
C GLY A 481 1.01 -8.61 10.26
N HIS A 482 -0.07 -7.83 10.35
CA HIS A 482 -0.29 -6.68 9.47
C HIS A 482 0.80 -5.62 9.63
N PHE A 483 1.18 -5.30 10.87
CA PHE A 483 2.25 -4.35 11.17
C PHE A 483 3.59 -4.80 10.56
N LEU A 484 3.96 -6.07 10.70
CA LEU A 484 5.21 -6.59 10.14
C LEU A 484 5.21 -6.58 8.61
N MET A 485 4.07 -6.79 7.97
CA MET A 485 3.95 -6.59 6.52
C MET A 485 4.15 -5.14 6.11
N ILE A 486 3.59 -4.18 6.86
CA ILE A 486 3.82 -2.75 6.63
C ILE A 486 5.31 -2.43 6.82
N LEU A 487 5.93 -2.91 7.89
CA LEU A 487 7.38 -2.75 8.12
C LEU A 487 8.23 -3.35 7.00
N TYR A 488 7.84 -4.50 6.44
CA TYR A 488 8.50 -5.08 5.29
C TYR A 488 8.43 -4.14 4.07
N PHE A 489 7.27 -3.55 3.77
CA PHE A 489 7.15 -2.58 2.68
C PHE A 489 7.95 -1.31 2.94
N MET A 490 7.92 -0.80 4.18
CA MET A 490 8.76 0.33 4.59
C MET A 490 10.23 0.02 4.39
N PHE A 491 10.69 -1.14 4.86
CA PHE A 491 12.06 -1.59 4.64
C PHE A 491 12.38 -1.68 3.15
N GLY A 492 11.49 -2.21 2.31
CA GLY A 492 11.68 -2.26 0.86
C GLY A 492 11.86 -0.87 0.21
N ILE A 493 11.14 0.15 0.68
CA ILE A 493 11.27 1.53 0.19
C ILE A 493 12.62 2.13 0.61
N PHE A 494 13.10 1.82 1.81
CA PHE A 494 14.28 2.46 2.41
C PHE A 494 15.58 1.63 2.37
N ALA A 495 15.53 0.35 2.00
CA ALA A 495 16.69 -0.54 2.06
C ALA A 495 17.84 -0.09 1.14
N GLY A 496 17.54 0.51 -0.02
CA GLY A 496 18.58 1.01 -0.94
C GLY A 496 19.39 2.13 -0.29
N GLN A 497 18.72 2.91 0.53
CA GLN A 497 19.26 4.03 1.28
C GLN A 497 20.15 3.55 2.44
N LEU A 498 19.83 2.41 3.05
CA LEU A 498 20.67 1.71 4.02
C LEU A 498 21.92 1.04 3.39
N GLY A 499 22.15 1.22 2.09
CA GLY A 499 23.26 0.60 1.37
C GLY A 499 22.96 -0.82 0.87
N LEU A 500 21.76 -1.35 1.12
CA LEU A 500 21.30 -2.67 0.66
C LEU A 500 20.77 -2.57 -0.77
N ASN A 501 21.60 -2.10 -1.70
CA ASN A 501 21.20 -1.80 -3.08
C ASN A 501 21.13 -3.02 -4.00
N HIS A 502 21.62 -4.17 -3.56
CA HIS A 502 21.65 -5.34 -4.41
C HIS A 502 20.24 -5.90 -4.59
N THR A 503 19.88 -6.18 -5.84
CA THR A 503 18.61 -6.79 -6.23
C THR A 503 18.27 -8.06 -5.45
N LEU A 504 19.25 -8.90 -5.08
CA LEU A 504 19.07 -10.15 -4.35
C LEU A 504 18.55 -9.97 -2.91
N TYR A 505 18.59 -8.75 -2.35
CA TYR A 505 18.08 -8.51 -0.99
C TYR A 505 16.57 -8.32 -0.92
N TYR A 506 15.93 -7.95 -2.04
CA TYR A 506 14.53 -7.55 -2.06
C TYR A 506 13.64 -8.72 -2.46
N TYR A 507 12.85 -9.24 -1.52
CA TYR A 507 11.98 -10.38 -1.81
C TYR A 507 10.98 -10.08 -2.95
N GLY A 508 10.95 -10.95 -3.95
CA GLY A 508 10.14 -10.79 -5.16
C GLY A 508 10.67 -9.72 -6.14
N SER A 509 11.92 -9.29 -5.99
CA SER A 509 12.60 -8.45 -6.97
C SER A 509 12.96 -9.21 -8.24
N GLY A 510 13.23 -8.47 -9.31
CA GLY A 510 13.83 -9.02 -10.52
C GLY A 510 14.29 -7.91 -11.44
N SER A 511 15.08 -8.28 -12.45
CA SER A 511 15.24 -7.43 -13.63
C SER A 511 13.85 -7.28 -14.24
N GLY A 512 13.23 -6.10 -14.11
CA GLY A 512 11.96 -5.83 -14.76
C GLY A 512 12.04 -6.17 -16.26
N ALA A 513 10.90 -6.50 -16.86
CA ALA A 513 10.79 -6.66 -18.30
C ALA A 513 9.93 -5.50 -18.82
N PRO A 514 10.52 -4.32 -19.08
CA PRO A 514 9.79 -3.26 -19.77
C PRO A 514 9.37 -3.78 -21.13
N TYR A 515 8.15 -3.43 -21.53
CA TYR A 515 7.63 -3.77 -22.84
C TYR A 515 7.82 -2.58 -23.78
N SER A 516 8.17 -2.86 -25.03
CA SER A 516 8.19 -1.90 -26.12
C SER A 516 7.64 -2.59 -27.36
N ASP A 517 6.84 -1.89 -28.17
CA ASP A 517 6.34 -2.44 -29.44
C ASP A 517 7.49 -2.85 -30.38
N MET A 518 8.68 -2.23 -30.23
CA MET A 518 9.85 -2.50 -31.06
C MET A 518 10.58 -3.79 -30.65
N ASN A 519 10.80 -4.01 -29.34
CA ASN A 519 11.61 -5.13 -28.82
C ASN A 519 10.80 -6.19 -28.05
N ASN A 520 9.48 -6.01 -27.93
CA ASN A 520 8.62 -6.73 -27.00
C ASN A 520 9.22 -6.74 -25.58
N PHE A 521 9.40 -7.92 -24.98
CA PHE A 521 10.05 -8.11 -23.67
C PHE A 521 11.54 -8.50 -23.78
N ALA A 522 12.09 -8.58 -24.99
CA ALA A 522 13.51 -8.90 -25.18
C ALA A 522 14.39 -7.68 -24.85
N PRO A 523 15.60 -7.86 -24.30
CA PRO A 523 16.28 -9.12 -23.94
C PRO A 523 16.13 -9.49 -22.45
N TYR A 524 15.00 -9.16 -21.81
CA TYR A 524 14.85 -9.26 -20.35
C TYR A 524 14.37 -10.63 -19.87
N ILE A 525 13.75 -11.44 -20.74
CA ILE A 525 13.09 -12.69 -20.38
C ILE A 525 14.01 -13.70 -19.65
N PRO A 526 15.22 -14.05 -20.15
CA PRO A 526 16.06 -15.05 -19.48
C PRO A 526 16.43 -14.62 -18.06
N ARG A 527 16.84 -13.36 -17.91
CA ARG A 527 17.17 -12.76 -16.60
C ARG A 527 15.97 -12.82 -15.66
N LEU A 528 14.78 -12.47 -16.15
CA LEU A 528 13.56 -12.49 -15.37
C LEU A 528 13.21 -13.90 -14.86
N ILE A 529 13.37 -14.94 -15.70
CA ILE A 529 13.13 -16.33 -15.30
C ILE A 529 14.08 -16.76 -14.18
N SER A 530 15.37 -16.41 -14.26
CA SER A 530 16.35 -16.73 -13.22
C SER A 530 15.98 -16.11 -11.87
N TYR A 531 15.56 -14.83 -11.85
CA TYR A 531 15.09 -14.17 -10.62
C TYR A 531 13.80 -14.79 -10.08
N LYS A 532 12.86 -15.16 -10.96
CA LYS A 532 11.63 -15.84 -10.55
C LYS A 532 11.92 -17.21 -9.95
N LEU A 533 12.84 -17.98 -10.53
CA LEU A 533 13.24 -19.29 -10.01
C LEU A 533 13.89 -19.16 -8.64
N TYR A 534 14.78 -18.17 -8.46
CA TYR A 534 15.40 -17.85 -7.19
C TYR A 534 14.35 -17.57 -6.10
N TRP A 535 13.44 -16.62 -6.33
CA TRP A 535 12.44 -16.26 -5.33
C TRP A 535 11.34 -17.31 -5.14
N ALA A 536 10.98 -18.08 -6.17
CA ALA A 536 10.05 -19.20 -6.06
C ALA A 536 10.62 -20.32 -5.18
N SER A 537 11.93 -20.57 -5.25
CA SER A 537 12.62 -21.54 -4.38
C SER A 537 12.58 -21.10 -2.93
N PHE A 538 12.87 -19.83 -2.67
CA PHE A 538 12.73 -19.26 -1.33
C PHE A 538 11.28 -19.31 -0.83
N ALA A 539 10.32 -19.01 -1.71
CA ALA A 539 8.89 -19.11 -1.39
C ALA A 539 8.50 -20.54 -0.97
N ALA A 540 8.99 -21.55 -1.68
CA ALA A 540 8.76 -22.95 -1.32
C ALA A 540 9.35 -23.29 0.07
N LEU A 541 10.55 -22.80 0.40
CA LEU A 541 11.14 -22.98 1.74
C LEU A 541 10.27 -22.38 2.84
N ILE A 542 9.81 -21.14 2.68
CA ILE A 542 8.99 -20.48 3.70
C ILE A 542 7.58 -21.09 3.80
N ILE A 543 7.04 -21.70 2.74
CA ILE A 543 5.79 -22.50 2.80
C ILE A 543 6.01 -23.75 3.67
N ILE A 544 7.11 -24.47 3.47
CA ILE A 544 7.43 -25.66 4.27
C ILE A 544 7.58 -25.28 5.75
N ILE A 545 8.31 -24.20 6.04
CA ILE A 545 8.48 -23.67 7.40
C ILE A 545 7.12 -23.28 8.00
N SER A 546 6.26 -22.62 7.23
CA SER A 546 4.89 -22.26 7.66
C SER A 546 4.06 -23.47 8.03
N ASN A 547 4.16 -24.57 7.26
CA ASN A 547 3.45 -25.81 7.55
C ASN A 547 3.91 -26.46 8.86
N LEU A 548 5.23 -26.50 9.10
CA LEU A 548 5.79 -27.02 10.33
C LEU A 548 5.32 -26.21 11.55
N MET A 549 5.33 -24.89 11.40
CA MET A 549 4.94 -23.95 12.45
C MET A 549 3.41 -23.78 12.58
N TRP A 550 2.58 -24.43 11.76
CA TRP A 550 1.13 -24.26 11.79
C TRP A 550 0.55 -24.47 13.19
N SER A 551 -0.16 -23.46 13.70
CA SER A 551 -0.77 -23.48 15.03
C SER A 551 -2.06 -24.30 14.97
N ARG A 552 -2.08 -25.41 15.71
CA ARG A 552 -3.24 -26.29 15.88
C ARG A 552 -3.35 -26.65 17.36
N GLY A 553 -4.52 -26.44 17.96
CA GLY A 553 -4.77 -26.61 19.38
C GLY A 553 -4.37 -25.40 20.26
N ALA A 554 -4.57 -25.54 21.57
CA ALA A 554 -4.43 -24.46 22.56
C ALA A 554 -2.98 -24.06 22.92
N ALA A 555 -1.96 -24.75 22.40
CA ALA A 555 -0.55 -24.46 22.69
C ALA A 555 -0.05 -23.24 21.90
N LEU A 556 -0.29 -22.03 22.42
CA LEU A 556 -0.02 -20.76 21.71
C LEU A 556 1.43 -20.25 21.81
N ASN A 557 2.29 -20.88 22.61
CA ASN A 557 3.66 -20.42 22.83
C ASN A 557 4.60 -20.77 21.67
N ILE A 558 5.53 -19.87 21.33
CA ILE A 558 6.45 -20.09 20.21
C ILE A 558 7.43 -21.24 20.45
N LYS A 559 7.84 -21.46 21.73
CA LYS A 559 8.71 -22.56 22.13
C LYS A 559 8.07 -23.93 21.92
N SER A 560 6.79 -24.08 22.28
CA SER A 560 6.05 -25.33 22.05
C SER A 560 5.85 -25.60 20.56
N ARG A 561 5.61 -24.56 19.76
CA ARG A 561 5.53 -24.69 18.29
C ARG A 561 6.84 -25.16 17.67
N LEU A 562 7.98 -24.65 18.14
CA LEU A 562 9.29 -25.10 17.65
C LEU A 562 9.60 -26.55 18.05
N SER A 563 9.21 -26.96 19.26
CA SER A 563 9.30 -28.37 19.69
C SER A 563 8.42 -29.27 18.81
N MET A 564 7.17 -28.89 18.57
CA MET A 564 6.28 -29.62 17.66
C MET A 564 6.79 -29.66 16.23
N ALA A 565 7.43 -28.59 15.74
CA ALA A 565 8.03 -28.56 14.40
C ALA A 565 9.12 -29.62 14.25
N LYS A 566 9.93 -29.87 15.29
CA LYS A 566 10.92 -30.96 15.29
C LYS A 566 10.25 -32.33 15.23
N VAL A 567 9.17 -32.53 15.99
CA VAL A 567 8.40 -33.79 15.99
C VAL A 567 7.71 -34.04 14.64
N ARG A 568 7.27 -32.97 13.97
CA ARG A 568 6.62 -33.01 12.64
C ARG A 568 7.61 -33.19 11.49
N MET A 569 8.91 -33.17 11.75
CA MET A 569 9.94 -33.33 10.73
C MET A 569 9.96 -34.79 10.25
N ASN A 570 9.60 -35.01 8.99
CA ASN A 570 9.71 -36.30 8.32
C ASN A 570 10.77 -36.23 7.20
N ASN A 571 11.13 -37.39 6.65
CA ASN A 571 12.14 -37.46 5.58
C ASN A 571 11.74 -36.66 4.33
N TYR A 572 10.44 -36.62 3.99
CA TYR A 572 9.94 -35.85 2.83
C TYR A 572 10.10 -34.34 3.01
N VAL A 573 9.82 -33.81 4.19
CA VAL A 573 10.04 -32.41 4.55
C VAL A 573 11.54 -32.10 4.54
N GLY A 574 12.37 -33.01 5.05
CA GLY A 574 13.83 -32.89 5.00
C GLY A 574 14.37 -32.80 3.57
N TYR A 575 13.94 -33.70 2.68
CA TYR A 575 14.32 -33.66 1.26
C TYR A 575 13.82 -32.40 0.56
N GLY A 576 12.60 -31.95 0.87
CA GLY A 576 12.06 -30.70 0.35
C GLY A 576 12.91 -29.49 0.77
N LEU A 577 13.24 -29.37 2.05
CA LEU A 577 14.11 -28.28 2.54
C LEU A 577 15.48 -28.32 1.89
N ALA A 578 16.12 -29.49 1.81
CA ALA A 578 17.43 -29.63 1.18
C ALA A 578 17.39 -29.27 -0.31
N GLY A 579 16.40 -29.79 -1.05
CA GLY A 579 16.25 -29.57 -2.50
C GLY A 579 16.00 -28.10 -2.84
N PHE A 580 15.04 -27.44 -2.19
CA PHE A 580 14.76 -26.02 -2.44
C PHE A 580 15.89 -25.10 -1.97
N THR A 581 16.63 -25.47 -0.91
CA THR A 581 17.81 -24.72 -0.47
C THR A 581 18.92 -24.81 -1.51
N ALA A 582 19.19 -26.01 -2.03
CA ALA A 582 20.17 -26.18 -3.11
C ALA A 582 19.78 -25.36 -4.36
N LEU A 583 18.51 -25.40 -4.76
CA LEU A 583 18.03 -24.65 -5.92
C LEU A 583 18.13 -23.12 -5.71
N PHE A 584 17.83 -22.65 -4.50
CA PHE A 584 17.97 -21.24 -4.11
C PHE A 584 19.44 -20.78 -4.19
N ILE A 585 20.38 -21.58 -3.68
CA ILE A 585 21.81 -21.26 -3.71
C ILE A 585 22.34 -21.28 -5.15
N ILE A 586 21.96 -22.26 -5.97
CA ILE A 586 22.39 -22.36 -7.37
C ILE A 586 21.88 -21.16 -8.18
N ALA A 587 20.58 -20.87 -8.10
CA ALA A 587 19.99 -19.74 -8.81
C ALA A 587 20.56 -18.39 -8.33
N GLY A 588 20.77 -18.23 -7.02
CA GLY A 588 21.38 -17.04 -6.43
C GLY A 588 22.83 -16.85 -6.87
N SER A 589 23.62 -17.93 -6.89
CA SER A 589 25.00 -17.93 -7.38
C SER A 589 25.08 -17.56 -8.86
N TYR A 590 24.17 -18.08 -9.70
CA TYR A 590 24.10 -17.71 -11.10
C TYR A 590 23.80 -16.22 -11.30
N ILE A 591 22.84 -15.67 -10.55
CA ILE A 591 22.52 -14.23 -10.61
C ILE A 591 23.71 -13.40 -10.15
N PHE A 592 24.34 -13.77 -9.03
CA PHE A 592 25.50 -13.06 -8.48
C PHE A 592 26.69 -13.08 -9.45
N TYR A 593 26.96 -14.21 -10.08
CA TYR A 593 28.01 -14.34 -11.09
C TYR A 593 27.76 -13.39 -12.28
N ASN A 594 26.53 -13.35 -12.79
CA ASN A 594 26.17 -12.46 -13.89
C ASN A 594 26.21 -10.97 -13.50
N THR A 595 25.84 -10.63 -12.26
CA THR A 595 25.70 -9.23 -11.84
C THR A 595 27.00 -8.62 -11.30
N ASN A 596 27.86 -9.41 -10.66
CA ASN A 596 29.03 -8.91 -9.94
C ASN A 596 30.38 -9.36 -10.54
N ILE A 597 30.39 -10.45 -11.32
CA ILE A 597 31.64 -10.99 -11.92
C ILE A 597 31.68 -10.66 -13.41
N LEU A 598 30.64 -11.03 -14.17
CA LEU A 598 30.56 -10.71 -15.60
C LEU A 598 30.27 -9.23 -15.86
N ASN A 599 29.54 -8.57 -14.97
CA ASN A 599 29.22 -7.16 -15.02
C ASN A 599 29.76 -6.46 -13.77
N GLU A 600 30.09 -5.18 -13.90
CA GLU A 600 30.54 -4.37 -12.77
C GLU A 600 29.35 -3.80 -11.99
N TYR A 601 29.01 -4.45 -10.87
CA TYR A 601 28.07 -3.88 -9.92
C TYR A 601 28.76 -2.91 -8.97
N HIS A 602 28.41 -1.63 -9.10
CA HIS A 602 28.90 -0.56 -8.22
C HIS A 602 27.78 -0.02 -7.33
N ARG A 603 28.10 0.26 -6.07
CA ARG A 603 27.17 0.89 -5.12
C ARG A 603 26.94 2.36 -5.48
N PRO A 604 25.83 3.02 -5.09
CA PRO A 604 25.57 4.43 -5.37
C PRO A 604 26.74 5.38 -5.04
N LYS A 605 27.44 5.17 -3.92
CA LYS A 605 28.63 5.94 -3.52
C LYS A 605 29.74 5.97 -4.57
N TYR A 606 29.88 4.92 -5.38
CA TYR A 606 30.86 4.88 -6.46
C TYR A 606 30.49 5.87 -7.57
N TYR A 607 29.22 5.92 -7.98
CA TYR A 607 28.75 6.86 -9.01
C TYR A 607 28.80 8.31 -8.52
N GLU A 608 28.51 8.53 -7.24
CA GLU A 608 28.64 9.83 -6.60
C GLU A 608 30.10 10.30 -6.59
N LYS A 609 31.03 9.45 -6.13
CA LYS A 609 32.46 9.73 -6.19
C LYS A 609 32.93 9.99 -7.62
N ARG A 610 32.50 9.17 -8.58
CA ARG A 610 32.82 9.35 -10.00
C ARG A 610 32.32 10.69 -10.55
N SER A 611 31.14 11.13 -10.12
CA SER A 611 30.58 12.44 -10.50
C SER A 611 31.35 13.59 -9.85
N ALA A 612 31.70 13.47 -8.58
CA ALA A 612 32.52 14.45 -7.87
C ALA A 612 33.94 14.55 -8.45
N ASP A 613 34.57 13.43 -8.78
CA ASP A 613 35.89 13.39 -9.40
C ASP A 613 35.85 13.98 -10.81
N TYR A 614 34.78 13.70 -11.58
CA TYR A 614 34.53 14.33 -12.87
C TYR A 614 34.42 15.85 -12.74
N GLU A 615 33.61 16.33 -11.80
CA GLU A 615 33.47 17.77 -11.56
C GLU A 615 34.82 18.38 -11.16
N LYS A 616 35.49 17.84 -10.13
CA LYS A 616 36.79 18.36 -9.65
C LYS A 616 37.84 18.41 -10.76
N LYS A 617 37.91 17.39 -11.62
CA LYS A 617 38.90 17.30 -12.70
C LYS A 617 38.60 18.25 -13.86
N TYR A 618 37.34 18.40 -14.25
CA TYR A 618 36.96 19.09 -15.49
C TYR A 618 36.29 20.45 -15.29
N LYS A 619 35.94 20.87 -14.06
CA LYS A 619 35.30 22.17 -13.75
C LYS A 619 36.08 23.36 -14.27
N LYS A 620 37.41 23.26 -14.36
CA LYS A 620 38.29 24.28 -14.98
C LYS A 620 37.94 24.60 -16.44
N TYR A 621 37.26 23.71 -17.16
CA TYR A 621 36.86 23.90 -18.55
C TYR A 621 35.44 24.45 -18.72
N LYS A 622 34.67 24.65 -17.63
CA LYS A 622 33.25 25.06 -17.68
C LYS A 622 33.01 26.36 -18.46
N ASN A 623 33.93 27.32 -18.37
CA ASN A 623 33.82 28.64 -19.00
C ASN A 623 34.58 28.73 -20.33
N ARG A 624 35.11 27.62 -20.87
CA ARG A 624 35.82 27.64 -22.16
C ARG A 624 34.83 27.85 -23.30
N LEU A 625 35.23 28.69 -24.25
CA LEU A 625 34.44 28.98 -25.43
C LEU A 625 34.47 27.76 -26.37
N LEU A 626 33.29 27.25 -26.71
CA LEU A 626 33.11 26.11 -27.59
C LEU A 626 32.35 26.54 -28.85
N PRO A 627 32.67 25.96 -30.02
CA PRO A 627 31.92 26.24 -31.24
C PRO A 627 30.48 25.70 -31.08
N LYS A 628 29.51 26.41 -31.65
CA LYS A 628 28.10 25.98 -31.60
C LYS A 628 27.80 25.03 -32.75
N ILE A 629 27.12 23.93 -32.46
CA ILE A 629 26.57 23.02 -33.47
C ILE A 629 25.48 23.78 -34.23
N ILE A 630 25.64 23.91 -35.55
CA ILE A 630 24.69 24.62 -36.44
C ILE A 630 23.93 23.66 -37.36
N SER A 631 24.42 22.45 -37.56
CA SER A 631 23.73 21.42 -38.33
C SER A 631 24.16 20.05 -37.82
N VAL A 632 23.21 19.14 -37.75
CA VAL A 632 23.39 17.73 -37.43
C VAL A 632 22.85 16.94 -38.61
N LYS A 633 23.69 16.12 -39.23
CA LYS A 633 23.25 15.10 -40.17
C LYS A 633 23.66 13.76 -39.59
N GLY A 634 22.71 12.84 -39.42
CA GLY A 634 22.99 11.53 -38.88
C GLY A 634 22.07 10.49 -39.49
N GLU A 635 22.55 9.26 -39.46
CA GLU A 635 21.85 8.04 -39.84
C GLU A 635 21.84 7.11 -38.62
N VAL A 636 20.70 6.51 -38.34
CA VAL A 636 20.52 5.60 -37.21
C VAL A 636 19.85 4.34 -37.73
N HIS A 637 20.57 3.23 -37.68
CA HIS A 637 20.07 1.89 -37.95
C HIS A 637 19.72 1.22 -36.63
N LEU A 638 18.45 0.86 -36.48
CA LEU A 638 17.95 0.14 -35.32
C LEU A 638 17.83 -1.34 -35.67
N PHE A 639 18.42 -2.22 -34.84
CA PHE A 639 18.31 -3.67 -34.92
C PHE A 639 17.64 -4.21 -33.63
N PRO A 640 16.31 -4.10 -33.51
CA PRO A 640 15.53 -4.46 -32.32
C PRO A 640 15.77 -5.88 -31.79
N THR A 641 15.83 -6.86 -32.70
CA THR A 641 16.00 -8.29 -32.40
C THR A 641 17.35 -8.61 -31.78
N GLU A 642 18.38 -7.87 -32.18
CA GLU A 642 19.74 -7.99 -31.67
C GLU A 642 20.01 -7.07 -30.47
N SER A 643 19.02 -6.25 -30.08
CA SER A 643 19.20 -5.18 -29.10
C SER A 643 20.38 -4.26 -29.45
N LYS A 644 20.57 -3.99 -30.75
CA LYS A 644 21.71 -3.26 -31.31
C LYS A 644 21.23 -1.99 -32.01
N VAL A 645 21.99 -0.92 -31.85
CA VAL A 645 21.77 0.35 -32.55
C VAL A 645 23.10 0.77 -33.14
N GLU A 646 23.11 1.06 -34.43
CA GLU A 646 24.25 1.67 -35.12
C GLU A 646 23.86 3.08 -35.50
N PHE A 647 24.70 4.05 -35.16
CA PHE A 647 24.48 5.43 -35.54
C PHE A 647 25.75 6.00 -36.13
N SER A 648 25.61 6.74 -37.22
CA SER A 648 26.68 7.49 -37.85
C SER A 648 26.22 8.91 -38.10
N GLY A 649 27.14 9.88 -38.10
CA GLY A 649 26.71 11.25 -38.32
C GLY A 649 27.85 12.25 -38.36
N THR A 650 27.52 13.46 -38.79
CA THR A 650 28.42 14.60 -38.89
C THR A 650 27.77 15.82 -38.25
N TYR A 651 28.50 16.44 -37.33
CA TYR A 651 28.15 17.74 -36.79
C TYR A 651 28.90 18.84 -37.54
N LYS A 652 28.16 19.83 -38.07
CA LYS A 652 28.75 21.06 -38.57
C LYS A 652 28.77 22.07 -37.42
N MET A 653 29.96 22.47 -37.01
CA MET A 653 30.14 23.44 -35.93
C MET A 653 30.62 24.78 -36.49
N LYS A 654 30.14 25.88 -35.93
CA LYS A 654 30.58 27.23 -36.27
C LYS A 654 30.96 27.98 -35.01
N ASN A 655 32.12 28.63 -35.02
CA ASN A 655 32.48 29.58 -33.99
C ASN A 655 31.55 30.80 -34.08
N LYS A 656 30.69 30.98 -33.08
CA LYS A 656 29.80 32.14 -32.93
C LYS A 656 30.29 33.10 -31.84
N THR A 657 31.49 32.87 -31.31
CA THR A 657 32.12 33.72 -30.29
C THR A 657 32.99 34.78 -30.97
N GLY A 658 33.21 35.91 -30.30
CA GLY A 658 34.02 37.01 -30.84
C GLY A 658 35.54 36.75 -30.80
N SER A 659 35.98 35.60 -30.29
CA SER A 659 37.38 35.22 -30.13
C SER A 659 37.69 33.93 -30.89
N VAL A 660 38.94 33.77 -31.32
CA VAL A 660 39.41 32.53 -31.96
C VAL A 660 39.35 31.38 -30.95
N ILE A 661 38.80 30.24 -31.38
CA ILE A 661 38.81 28.99 -30.61
C ILE A 661 39.95 28.15 -31.16
N ASP A 662 40.96 27.90 -30.34
CA ASP A 662 42.17 27.16 -30.65
C ASP A 662 42.08 25.67 -30.29
N THR A 663 41.31 25.32 -29.25
CA THR A 663 41.18 23.95 -28.72
C THR A 663 39.72 23.52 -28.56
N ILE A 664 39.39 22.31 -29.01
CA ILE A 664 38.08 21.68 -28.79
C ILE A 664 38.24 20.52 -27.82
N HIS A 665 37.43 20.49 -26.76
CA HIS A 665 37.40 19.39 -25.80
C HIS A 665 36.21 18.49 -26.12
N SER A 666 36.48 17.20 -26.35
CA SER A 666 35.46 16.19 -26.56
C SER A 666 35.59 15.10 -25.51
N ASN A 667 34.47 14.64 -24.97
CA ASN A 667 34.42 13.48 -24.08
C ASN A 667 33.91 12.29 -24.89
N TYR A 668 34.80 11.34 -25.18
CA TYR A 668 34.46 10.09 -25.84
C TYR A 668 34.75 8.92 -24.89
N SER A 669 33.81 7.99 -24.79
CA SER A 669 34.01 6.75 -24.04
C SER A 669 34.71 5.74 -24.94
N ALA A 670 35.97 5.42 -24.65
CA ALA A 670 36.73 4.40 -25.40
C ALA A 670 36.07 3.00 -25.40
N ASN A 671 35.17 2.72 -24.44
CA ASN A 671 34.51 1.43 -24.25
C ASN A 671 33.12 1.33 -24.90
N PHE A 672 32.67 2.35 -25.63
CA PHE A 672 31.47 2.26 -26.47
C PHE A 672 31.93 2.46 -27.92
N PRO A 673 32.23 1.39 -28.67
CA PRO A 673 32.25 1.48 -30.12
C PRO A 673 30.88 1.86 -30.68
#